data_AF-A0A396HEA4-F1
#
_entry.id   AF-A0A396HEA4-F1
#
_cell.length_a   1.000
_cell.length_b   1.000
_cell.length_c   1.000
_cell.angle_alpha   90.00
_cell.angle_beta   90.00
_cell.angle_gamma   90.00
#
_symmetry.space_group_name_H-M   'P 1'
#
loop_
_entity.id
_entity.type
_entity.pdbx_description
1 polymer ?
#
loop_
_entity_poly.entity_id
_entity_poly.type
_entity_poly.pdbx_seq_one_letter_code
_entity_poly.pdbx_strand_id
1 'polypeptide(L)'
;MPFTVAAAEEHALPVVLFSPSRACYFLACLLSPKMYQNSQLPFKDESDLTNEYLDTKVDWIPGLKNFRLKDLPRLIKTKNPNDLTIRFNTEVADKCLRASGMVFNTSNELESDVMNAFYSMFPSLYTIGPLASFVNQSPQNHLTSLDCNLWKEDTKCLEWLESKEPGSVVYFAWGLANSKKPFLWIIRPDLVIDRGLIASWCPQEKVLNHPSVGGFLTHCGWNSTTESICAGVPMLQKAMELKKKAEVYTRPGGCSYMNLEKVIKEVNIGFIFIKPLASLSSTFKHKNSKMSDKKPHAVLIPYPVQGHINPLLKLAKLLHLRGFHITYVNTEYNHKRLLKSRGPNAFDGFTDFSFETIPDGLTPTDGDGDVSQDIYALCKSIRKNFLQPFRELLARLNDSATSGLVPPVTCIVSDIGMSFTIQASEELSIPSVFFSPSNACTFLTFIHFSTLLDKGLIPLKDESYLTNGYLDTKVDCIPGLQNFRLKDLPDFIRITDTNDSMVEFIVEAAGRAHKASAFIFNTSSELEKDVMNVLSSTFPNICGIGPLSSLLSQSPHNHLASLSTNLWKEDNKCLGWLESKEPRSVVYVNFGSMTVMTAEKLLEFAWGLANSKQPFLWIIRPDLVIGGSVVLSSEFVNEISDRGLIAGWCPQEQVLNHPSIGGFLTHCGWNSTTESISAGVPMLCWPFFADQPANCRYICNTWEIGMEIDTNVKRDEVENLVNELMEGEKGKKMWKKIIEMKTKAEEDTRPGGCSYMNLEKVIKEVLLKQNQT
;
A
#
# COMPACT_ATOMS: atom_id res chain seq x y z
N MET A 1 -0.17 16.97 9.10
CA MET A 1 -1.09 17.01 10.27
C MET A 1 -0.27 16.67 11.49
N PRO A 2 -0.36 17.40 12.63
CA PRO A 2 0.47 17.09 13.78
C PRO A 2 -0.29 16.16 14.75
N PHE A 3 0.42 15.15 15.24
CA PHE A 3 0.19 14.31 16.42
C PHE A 3 -0.52 12.95 16.25
N THR A 4 0.29 11.88 16.18
CA THR A 4 -0.06 10.51 16.59
C THR A 4 0.32 10.31 18.07
N VAL A 5 -0.68 10.32 18.95
CA VAL A 5 -0.54 10.02 20.40
C VAL A 5 -1.41 8.81 20.71
N ALA A 6 -1.01 7.61 20.27
CA ALA A 6 -1.80 6.40 20.50
C ALA A 6 -1.00 5.28 21.20
N ALA A 7 0.31 5.43 21.38
CA ALA A 7 1.16 4.31 21.76
C ALA A 7 1.43 4.16 23.28
N ALA A 8 0.92 5.04 24.14
CA ALA A 8 1.43 5.14 25.51
C ALA A 8 0.39 4.89 26.63
N GLU A 9 -0.89 4.71 26.30
CA GLU A 9 -1.94 4.41 27.31
C GLU A 9 -1.99 2.92 27.72
N GLU A 10 -1.39 2.00 26.94
CA GLU A 10 -1.46 0.55 27.19
C GLU A 10 -0.48 0.00 28.25
N HIS A 11 0.49 0.81 28.72
CA HIS A 11 1.62 0.27 29.52
C HIS A 11 1.95 1.03 30.82
N ALA A 12 1.12 1.97 31.28
CA ALA A 12 1.36 2.74 32.51
C ALA A 12 2.76 3.41 32.60
N LEU A 13 3.36 3.72 31.44
CA LEU A 13 4.62 4.46 31.34
C LEU A 13 4.35 5.96 31.31
N PRO A 14 5.26 6.81 31.83
CA PRO A 14 5.08 8.25 31.78
C PRO A 14 5.02 8.74 30.33
N VAL A 15 3.86 9.22 29.90
CA VAL A 15 3.66 9.76 28.55
C VAL A 15 4.23 11.18 28.51
N VAL A 16 5.28 11.39 27.72
CA VAL A 16 5.78 12.73 27.40
C VAL A 16 5.33 13.15 26.01
N LEU A 17 4.50 14.18 25.94
CA LEU A 17 4.02 14.73 24.66
C LEU A 17 4.99 15.79 24.15
N PHE A 18 5.53 15.61 22.95
CA PHE A 18 6.40 16.61 22.30
C PHE A 18 5.63 17.39 21.22
N SER A 19 5.60 18.72 21.32
CA SER A 19 5.02 19.59 20.30
C SER A 19 6.08 20.35 19.50
N PRO A 20 6.17 20.14 18.16
CA PRO A 20 6.98 20.98 17.28
C PRO A 20 6.24 22.26 16.85
N SER A 21 4.98 22.45 17.27
CA SER A 21 4.18 23.64 16.94
C SER A 21 4.41 24.77 17.94
N ARG A 22 4.24 26.03 17.50
CA ARG A 22 4.26 27.19 18.41
C ARG A 22 3.26 27.01 19.54
N ALA A 23 3.64 27.40 20.75
CA ALA A 23 2.80 27.22 21.93
C ALA A 23 1.43 27.90 21.74
N CYS A 24 1.39 29.09 21.13
CA CYS A 24 0.14 29.84 20.92
C CYS A 24 -0.86 29.10 20.04
N TYR A 25 -0.39 28.42 18.98
CA TYR A 25 -1.24 27.66 18.07
C TYR A 25 -1.76 26.38 18.72
N PHE A 26 -0.91 25.71 19.49
CA PHE A 26 -1.33 24.53 20.23
C PHE A 26 -2.39 24.89 21.29
N LEU A 27 -2.21 26.03 21.99
CA LEU A 27 -3.16 26.51 23.00
C LEU A 27 -4.52 26.81 22.36
N ALA A 28 -4.52 27.49 21.21
CA ALA A 28 -5.73 27.79 20.46
C ALA A 28 -6.45 26.51 19.98
N CYS A 29 -5.72 25.50 19.51
CA CYS A 29 -6.30 24.22 19.12
C CYS A 29 -6.90 23.45 20.30
N LEU A 30 -6.20 23.39 21.43
CA LEU A 30 -6.67 22.71 22.64
C LEU A 30 -7.92 23.35 23.24
N LEU A 31 -8.03 24.67 23.17
CA LEU A 31 -9.19 25.39 23.70
C LEU A 31 -10.36 25.43 22.71
N SER A 32 -10.13 25.08 21.44
CA SER A 32 -11.16 25.13 20.40
C SER A 32 -12.45 24.38 20.77
N PRO A 33 -12.45 23.16 21.34
CA PRO A 33 -13.70 22.48 21.69
C PRO A 33 -14.52 23.24 22.74
N LYS A 34 -13.86 23.84 23.75
CA LYS A 34 -14.51 24.67 24.79
C LYS A 34 -15.06 25.96 24.21
N MET A 35 -14.37 26.55 23.24
CA MET A 35 -14.81 27.77 22.56
C MET A 35 -16.06 27.55 21.73
N TYR A 36 -16.17 26.41 21.04
CA TYR A 36 -17.39 26.03 20.33
C TYR A 36 -18.55 25.75 21.29
N GLN A 37 -18.31 25.04 22.39
CA GLN A 37 -19.33 24.75 23.39
C GLN A 37 -19.89 26.02 24.06
N ASN A 38 -19.05 27.02 24.30
CA ASN A 38 -19.44 28.29 24.91
C ASN A 38 -19.92 29.35 23.89
N SER A 39 -20.17 28.96 22.64
CA SER A 39 -20.59 29.87 21.55
C SER A 39 -19.64 31.05 21.29
N GLN A 40 -18.37 30.93 21.67
CA GLN A 40 -17.31 31.86 21.26
C GLN A 40 -16.79 31.56 19.85
N LEU A 41 -17.16 30.37 19.32
CA LEU A 41 -17.23 29.95 17.91
C LEU A 41 -18.57 29.19 17.75
N PRO A 42 -19.22 29.11 16.56
CA PRO A 42 -18.71 29.29 15.20
C PRO A 42 -19.06 30.63 14.53
N PHE A 43 -18.28 30.95 13.49
CA PHE A 43 -18.63 31.90 12.43
C PHE A 43 -20.02 31.59 11.87
N LYS A 44 -20.93 32.57 11.86
CA LYS A 44 -22.33 32.35 11.47
C LYS A 44 -22.48 32.39 9.94
N ASP A 45 -21.68 33.20 9.24
CA ASP A 45 -21.74 33.36 7.78
C ASP A 45 -20.34 33.46 7.12
N GLU A 46 -20.22 33.22 5.80
CA GLU A 46 -18.97 33.33 5.02
C GLU A 46 -18.45 34.76 4.99
N SER A 47 -19.33 35.76 5.15
CA SER A 47 -18.96 37.17 5.33
C SER A 47 -18.07 37.41 6.56
N ASP A 48 -18.14 36.55 7.58
CA ASP A 48 -17.30 36.66 8.79
C ASP A 48 -15.82 36.29 8.53
N LEU A 49 -15.54 35.64 7.39
CA LEU A 49 -14.18 35.31 6.92
C LEU A 49 -13.56 36.41 6.05
N THR A 50 -14.33 37.43 5.67
CA THR A 50 -13.88 38.51 4.76
C THR A 50 -14.02 39.92 5.35
N ASN A 51 -14.62 40.07 6.54
CA ASN A 51 -14.91 41.38 7.17
C ASN A 51 -14.03 41.70 8.40
N GLU A 52 -14.18 42.91 8.94
CA GLU A 52 -13.56 43.44 10.19
C GLU A 52 -13.70 42.51 11.42
N TYR A 53 -14.58 41.51 11.36
CA TYR A 53 -14.75 40.49 12.39
C TYR A 53 -13.46 39.72 12.69
N LEU A 54 -12.64 39.42 11.68
CA LEU A 54 -11.36 38.74 11.90
C LEU A 54 -10.32 39.62 12.63
N ASP A 55 -10.55 40.92 12.74
CA ASP A 55 -9.72 41.84 13.52
C ASP A 55 -10.10 41.91 15.01
N THR A 56 -11.16 41.20 15.43
CA THR A 56 -11.56 41.08 16.83
C THR A 56 -10.43 40.51 17.67
N LYS A 57 -10.12 41.17 18.80
CA LYS A 57 -9.09 40.72 19.75
C LYS A 57 -9.53 39.46 20.48
N VAL A 58 -8.55 38.59 20.76
CA VAL A 58 -8.71 37.36 21.55
C VAL A 58 -8.30 37.67 22.99
N ASP A 59 -9.18 38.32 23.74
CA ASP A 59 -8.96 38.67 25.15
C ASP A 59 -9.50 37.63 26.14
N TRP A 60 -10.33 36.71 25.65
CA TRP A 60 -10.97 35.64 26.42
C TRP A 60 -10.14 34.34 26.50
N ILE A 61 -9.00 34.24 25.80
CA ILE A 61 -7.99 33.18 26.02
C ILE A 61 -6.83 33.74 26.83
N PRO A 62 -6.59 33.23 28.06
CA PRO A 62 -5.38 33.54 28.81
C PRO A 62 -4.13 33.25 27.96
N GLY A 63 -3.23 34.23 27.85
CA GLY A 63 -1.97 34.11 27.09
C GLY A 63 -2.01 34.56 25.63
N LEU A 64 -3.19 34.85 25.05
CA LEU A 64 -3.34 35.32 23.66
C LEU A 64 -3.82 36.78 23.54
N LYS A 65 -3.63 37.60 24.59
CA LYS A 65 -4.20 38.96 24.73
C LYS A 65 -3.89 39.95 23.60
N ASN A 66 -2.86 39.70 22.79
CA ASN A 66 -2.46 40.53 21.66
C ASN A 66 -2.80 39.94 20.28
N PHE A 67 -3.45 38.76 20.25
CA PHE A 67 -3.86 38.09 19.02
C PHE A 67 -5.25 38.58 18.60
N ARG A 68 -5.48 38.58 17.29
CA ARG A 68 -6.81 38.73 16.70
C ARG A 68 -7.30 37.39 16.16
N LEU A 69 -8.59 37.26 15.88
CA LEU A 69 -9.15 36.04 15.31
C LEU A 69 -8.47 35.63 13.99
N LYS A 70 -7.98 36.60 13.18
CA LYS A 70 -7.19 36.29 11.97
C LYS A 70 -5.87 35.57 12.26
N ASP A 71 -5.27 35.82 13.42
CA ASP A 71 -3.97 35.28 13.80
C ASP A 71 -4.06 33.83 14.32
N LEU A 72 -5.28 33.33 14.58
CA LEU A 72 -5.54 31.96 14.99
C LEU A 72 -5.44 30.97 13.82
N PRO A 73 -5.09 29.69 14.06
CA PRO A 73 -4.98 28.67 13.01
C PRO A 73 -6.26 28.53 12.17
N ARG A 74 -6.12 28.40 10.85
CA ARG A 74 -7.27 28.17 9.94
C ARG A 74 -8.05 26.90 10.29
N LEU A 75 -7.36 25.90 10.84
CA LEU A 75 -7.92 24.62 11.29
C LEU A 75 -9.02 24.75 12.35
N ILE A 76 -9.06 25.86 13.11
CA ILE A 76 -10.11 26.12 14.11
C ILE A 76 -11.17 27.10 13.61
N LYS A 77 -11.14 27.48 12.32
CA LYS A 77 -12.09 28.39 11.68
C LYS A 77 -13.10 27.63 10.82
N THR A 78 -13.86 26.72 11.43
CA THR A 78 -14.90 25.90 10.77
C THR A 78 -16.31 26.25 11.26
N LYS A 79 -17.36 25.98 10.48
CA LYS A 79 -18.75 26.18 10.92
C LYS A 79 -19.40 24.90 11.45
N ASN A 80 -18.76 23.75 11.22
CA ASN A 80 -19.33 22.45 11.53
C ASN A 80 -18.91 22.01 12.94
N PRO A 81 -19.83 21.88 13.91
CA PRO A 81 -19.49 21.38 15.25
C PRO A 81 -19.05 19.90 15.24
N ASN A 82 -19.32 19.16 14.16
CA ASN A 82 -18.85 17.80 13.92
C ASN A 82 -17.61 17.73 13.01
N ASP A 83 -16.92 18.85 12.78
CA ASP A 83 -15.69 18.87 11.98
C ASP A 83 -14.67 17.90 12.55
N LEU A 84 -14.08 17.09 11.67
CA LEU A 84 -13.08 16.08 12.04
C LEU A 84 -11.91 16.72 12.82
N THR A 85 -11.58 17.98 12.52
CA THR A 85 -10.53 18.74 13.20
C THR A 85 -10.90 19.06 14.66
N ILE A 86 -12.17 19.38 14.94
CA ILE A 86 -12.64 19.63 16.31
C ILE A 86 -12.65 18.34 17.12
N ARG A 87 -13.10 17.23 16.54
CA ARG A 87 -13.07 15.91 17.18
C ARG A 87 -11.64 15.48 17.50
N PHE A 88 -10.74 15.60 16.53
CA PHE A 88 -9.31 15.35 16.72
C PHE A 88 -8.70 16.22 17.83
N ASN A 89 -8.95 17.53 17.83
CA ASN A 89 -8.44 18.44 18.88
C ASN A 89 -8.99 18.09 20.26
N THR A 90 -10.22 17.58 20.35
CA THR A 90 -10.84 17.13 21.60
C THR A 90 -10.11 15.90 22.16
N GLU A 91 -9.79 14.93 21.30
CA GLU A 91 -9.01 13.75 21.69
C GLU A 91 -7.58 14.10 22.10
N VAL A 92 -6.93 15.05 21.40
CA VAL A 92 -5.59 15.54 21.78
C VAL A 92 -5.63 16.25 23.13
N ALA A 93 -6.66 17.05 23.41
CA ALA A 93 -6.80 17.74 24.69
C ALA A 93 -6.98 16.79 25.87
N ASP A 94 -7.79 15.74 25.68
CA ASP A 94 -7.99 14.68 26.67
C ASP A 94 -6.67 13.94 26.99
N LYS A 95 -5.87 13.64 25.96
CA LYS A 95 -4.55 13.01 26.12
C LYS A 95 -3.52 13.91 26.80
N CYS A 96 -3.53 15.22 26.52
CA CYS A 96 -2.67 16.18 27.21
C CYS A 96 -2.96 16.24 28.72
N LEU A 97 -4.23 16.13 29.12
CA LEU A 97 -4.62 16.13 30.54
C LEU A 97 -4.19 14.87 31.28
N ARG A 98 -4.04 13.74 30.58
CA ARG A 98 -3.59 12.46 31.14
C ARG A 98 -2.07 12.24 31.07
N ALA A 99 -1.32 13.10 30.39
CA ALA A 99 0.11 12.94 30.20
C ALA A 99 0.92 13.20 31.48
N SER A 100 1.97 12.42 31.70
CA SER A 100 2.86 12.57 32.86
C SER A 100 3.84 13.74 32.70
N GLY A 101 4.06 14.19 31.47
CA GLY A 101 4.79 15.42 31.16
C GLY A 101 4.49 15.92 29.75
N MET A 102 4.68 17.22 29.50
CA MET A 102 4.55 17.80 28.16
C MET A 102 5.80 18.64 27.85
N VAL A 103 6.35 18.49 26.65
CA VAL A 103 7.55 19.18 26.18
C VAL A 103 7.21 20.02 24.95
N PHE A 104 7.53 21.31 24.98
CA PHE A 104 7.44 22.18 23.81
C PHE A 104 8.80 22.54 23.26
N ASN A 105 8.93 22.54 21.93
CA ASN A 105 10.08 23.08 21.21
C ASN A 105 10.08 24.62 21.20
N THR A 106 10.21 25.21 22.38
CA THR A 106 10.24 26.65 22.63
C THR A 106 11.00 26.92 23.94
N SER A 107 11.10 28.19 24.35
CA SER A 107 11.57 28.56 25.68
C SER A 107 10.52 29.45 26.38
N ASN A 108 10.48 29.42 27.71
CA ASN A 108 9.55 30.25 28.49
C ASN A 108 9.75 31.74 28.22
N GLU A 109 10.96 32.15 27.90
CA GLU A 109 11.33 33.53 27.63
C GLU A 109 10.94 33.98 26.21
N LEU A 110 10.69 33.03 25.28
CA LEU A 110 10.25 33.33 23.92
C LEU A 110 8.73 33.48 23.82
N GLU A 111 7.96 32.74 24.61
CA GLU A 111 6.48 32.71 24.58
C GLU A 111 5.85 32.84 25.98
N SER A 112 6.41 33.71 26.83
CA SER A 112 6.07 33.80 28.27
C SER A 112 4.58 33.88 28.58
N ASP A 113 3.83 34.71 27.85
CA ASP A 113 2.41 34.94 28.10
C ASP A 113 1.58 33.67 27.87
N VAL A 114 1.93 32.91 26.83
CA VAL A 114 1.27 31.67 26.44
C VAL A 114 1.71 30.53 27.36
N MET A 115 3.00 30.46 27.69
CA MET A 115 3.54 29.43 28.58
C MET A 115 2.97 29.57 29.99
N ASN A 116 2.79 30.80 30.50
CA ASN A 116 2.13 31.03 31.79
C ASN A 116 0.69 30.51 31.79
N ALA A 117 -0.04 30.66 30.68
CA ALA A 117 -1.38 30.07 30.55
C ALA A 117 -1.32 28.54 30.55
N PHE A 118 -0.36 27.92 29.85
CA PHE A 118 -0.19 26.48 29.89
C PHE A 118 0.22 25.94 31.25
N TYR A 119 1.10 26.61 31.99
CA TYR A 119 1.50 26.20 33.35
C TYR A 119 0.31 26.17 34.31
N SER A 120 -0.69 27.03 34.09
CA SER A 120 -1.93 26.98 34.86
C SER A 120 -2.84 25.79 34.51
N MET A 121 -2.69 25.23 33.30
CA MET A 121 -3.49 24.12 32.79
C MET A 121 -2.82 22.75 32.95
N PHE A 122 -1.48 22.71 32.92
CA PHE A 122 -0.67 21.50 32.94
C PHE A 122 0.56 21.72 33.84
N PRO A 123 0.57 21.20 35.08
CA PRO A 123 1.65 21.45 36.03
C PRO A 123 2.99 20.78 35.66
N SER A 124 2.97 19.70 34.87
CA SER A 124 4.15 18.96 34.42
C SER A 124 4.57 19.34 32.99
N LEU A 125 4.88 20.62 32.79
CA LEU A 125 5.21 21.19 31.48
C LEU A 125 6.67 21.65 31.42
N TYR A 126 7.35 21.31 30.32
CA TYR A 126 8.75 21.63 30.08
C TYR A 126 8.90 22.32 28.73
N THR A 127 9.79 23.30 28.67
CA THR A 127 10.19 23.98 27.43
C THR A 127 11.63 23.60 27.11
N ILE A 128 11.83 22.98 25.95
CA ILE A 128 13.11 22.50 25.46
C ILE A 128 13.23 22.96 24.00
N GLY A 129 13.75 24.17 23.81
CA GLY A 129 14.02 24.69 22.48
C GLY A 129 14.57 26.12 22.50
N PRO A 130 14.90 26.67 21.32
CA PRO A 130 14.81 26.04 20.01
C PRO A 130 15.75 24.84 19.82
N LEU A 131 15.24 23.69 19.40
CA LEU A 131 16.05 22.48 19.22
C LEU A 131 17.18 22.66 18.18
N ALA A 132 16.96 23.44 17.12
CA ALA A 132 18.02 23.77 16.16
C ALA A 132 19.22 24.48 16.83
N SER A 133 18.98 25.29 17.86
CA SER A 133 20.04 25.97 18.61
C SER A 133 20.84 24.98 19.48
N PHE A 134 20.19 23.96 20.06
CA PHE A 134 20.88 22.86 20.76
C PHE A 134 21.79 22.05 19.83
N VAL A 135 21.29 21.72 18.63
CA VAL A 135 22.06 20.97 17.62
C VAL A 135 23.29 21.77 17.19
N ASN A 136 23.13 23.07 16.92
CA ASN A 136 24.23 23.96 16.51
C ASN A 136 25.31 24.17 17.57
N GLN A 137 25.01 23.92 18.85
CA GLN A 137 25.95 24.07 19.97
C GLN A 137 26.56 22.76 20.45
N SER A 138 26.16 21.62 19.87
CA SER A 138 26.71 20.32 20.25
C SER A 138 28.17 20.17 19.78
N PRO A 139 29.13 19.86 20.66
CA PRO A 139 30.54 19.65 20.28
C PRO A 139 30.78 18.42 19.40
N GLN A 140 29.79 17.52 19.31
CA GLN A 140 29.91 16.25 18.59
C GLN A 140 29.30 16.37 17.19
N ASN A 141 30.15 16.63 16.18
CA ASN A 141 29.82 16.62 14.75
C ASN A 141 29.28 15.26 14.20
N HIS A 142 29.01 14.27 15.05
CA HIS A 142 28.63 12.91 14.66
C HIS A 142 27.14 12.71 14.33
N LEU A 143 26.29 13.74 14.49
CA LEU A 143 24.87 13.67 14.14
C LEU A 143 24.54 14.12 12.70
N THR A 144 25.55 14.55 11.93
CA THR A 144 25.40 14.97 10.53
C THR A 144 24.95 13.85 9.58
N SER A 145 24.98 12.59 10.03
CA SER A 145 24.57 11.41 9.23
C SER A 145 23.12 10.94 9.46
N LEU A 146 22.37 11.55 10.39
CA LEU A 146 20.96 11.21 10.63
C LEU A 146 20.03 12.07 9.76
N ASP A 147 20.16 11.90 8.44
CA ASP A 147 19.32 12.56 7.44
C ASP A 147 17.93 11.93 7.43
N CYS A 148 16.94 12.60 8.02
CA CYS A 148 15.57 12.08 8.22
C CYS A 148 14.57 12.77 7.30
N ASN A 149 15.03 13.23 6.14
CA ASN A 149 14.22 13.90 5.15
C ASN A 149 13.45 12.88 4.30
N LEU A 150 12.12 13.03 4.25
CA LEU A 150 11.22 12.21 3.42
C LEU A 150 11.33 12.51 1.92
N TRP A 151 12.03 13.59 1.57
CA TRP A 151 12.22 14.07 0.21
C TRP A 151 13.71 14.12 -0.08
N LYS A 152 14.08 13.70 -1.29
CA LYS A 152 15.46 13.78 -1.77
C LYS A 152 15.90 15.25 -1.78
N GLU A 153 16.95 15.58 -1.01
CA GLU A 153 17.55 16.91 -1.03
C GLU A 153 18.09 17.21 -2.43
N ASP A 154 17.72 18.37 -2.98
CA ASP A 154 18.28 18.91 -4.20
C ASP A 154 19.54 19.71 -3.87
N THR A 155 20.69 19.05 -3.87
CA THR A 155 21.98 19.65 -3.53
C THR A 155 22.42 20.73 -4.51
N LYS A 156 21.81 20.80 -5.71
CA LYS A 156 22.11 21.83 -6.72
C LYS A 156 21.84 23.24 -6.22
N CYS A 157 20.96 23.41 -5.23
CA CYS A 157 20.76 24.74 -4.65
C CYS A 157 21.92 25.18 -3.76
N LEU A 158 22.61 24.27 -3.09
CA LEU A 158 23.82 24.62 -2.35
C LEU A 158 24.95 24.98 -3.31
N GLU A 159 25.16 24.18 -4.37
CA GLU A 159 26.15 24.46 -5.43
C GLU A 159 25.88 25.82 -6.11
N TRP A 160 24.61 26.15 -6.34
CA TRP A 160 24.24 27.46 -6.89
C TRP A 160 24.51 28.61 -5.92
N LEU A 161 24.32 28.41 -4.60
CA LEU A 161 24.57 29.42 -3.58
C LEU A 161 26.06 29.73 -3.40
N GLU A 162 26.95 28.75 -3.63
CA GLU A 162 28.41 28.94 -3.64
C GLU A 162 28.85 29.94 -4.70
N SER A 163 28.10 30.03 -5.81
CA SER A 163 28.39 30.96 -6.90
C SER A 163 27.91 32.40 -6.64
N LYS A 164 27.38 32.73 -5.44
CA LYS A 164 26.73 34.02 -5.14
C LYS A 164 27.49 34.84 -4.11
N GLU A 165 27.41 36.16 -4.26
CA GLU A 165 28.01 37.09 -3.32
C GLU A 165 27.32 37.00 -1.94
N PRO A 166 28.07 37.18 -0.83
CA PRO A 166 27.51 37.23 0.52
C PRO A 166 26.32 38.19 0.63
N GLY A 167 25.23 37.74 1.25
CA GLY A 167 24.01 38.53 1.44
C GLY A 167 23.19 38.86 0.18
N SER A 168 23.59 38.39 -1.01
CA SER A 168 22.94 38.75 -2.28
C SER A 168 21.69 37.93 -2.61
N VAL A 169 21.37 36.92 -1.81
CA VAL A 169 20.27 35.97 -2.04
C VAL A 169 19.15 36.15 -1.01
N VAL A 170 17.91 36.25 -1.49
CA VAL A 170 16.71 36.11 -0.68
C VAL A 170 16.14 34.71 -0.88
N TYR A 171 16.07 33.92 0.19
CA TYR A 171 15.47 32.59 0.19
C TYR A 171 13.96 32.70 0.40
N PHE A 172 13.15 32.09 -0.47
CA PHE A 172 11.69 32.07 -0.34
C PHE A 172 11.16 30.64 -0.15
N ALA A 173 10.54 30.36 1.01
CA ALA A 173 10.01 29.03 1.33
C ALA A 173 8.46 29.00 1.28
N TRP A 174 7.91 28.38 0.23
CA TRP A 174 6.45 28.17 0.08
C TRP A 174 6.10 26.68 -0.05
N GLY A 175 5.34 26.15 0.91
CA GLY A 175 4.72 24.83 0.84
C GLY A 175 3.19 24.94 0.87
N LEU A 176 2.52 24.49 -0.19
CA LEU A 176 1.08 24.23 -0.17
C LEU A 176 0.87 22.72 -0.09
N ALA A 177 0.01 22.27 0.83
CA ALA A 177 -0.34 20.86 1.00
C ALA A 177 -1.11 20.24 -0.20
N ASN A 178 -1.46 21.04 -1.22
CA ASN A 178 -2.28 20.62 -2.37
C ASN A 178 -1.71 21.03 -3.75
N SER A 179 -0.46 21.51 -3.86
CA SER A 179 0.15 21.76 -5.18
C SER A 179 1.08 20.62 -5.58
N LYS A 180 0.91 20.08 -6.79
CA LYS A 180 1.68 18.94 -7.34
C LYS A 180 3.20 19.19 -7.48
N LYS A 181 3.71 20.39 -7.13
CA LYS A 181 5.13 20.73 -6.96
C LYS A 181 5.27 21.90 -5.95
N PRO A 182 6.26 21.91 -5.04
CA PRO A 182 6.70 23.12 -4.35
C PRO A 182 7.50 24.01 -5.32
N PHE A 183 7.40 25.33 -5.18
CA PHE A 183 8.11 26.30 -6.03
C PHE A 183 8.93 27.27 -5.17
N LEU A 184 10.15 27.56 -5.61
CA LEU A 184 11.13 28.47 -5.00
C LEU A 184 11.26 29.73 -5.87
N TRP A 185 11.32 30.92 -5.27
CA TRP A 185 11.70 32.17 -5.93
C TRP A 185 12.94 32.75 -5.25
N ILE A 186 14.00 32.99 -6.00
CA ILE A 186 15.16 33.72 -5.50
C ILE A 186 15.23 35.05 -6.25
N ILE A 187 14.95 36.15 -5.54
CA ILE A 187 14.88 37.50 -6.13
C ILE A 187 16.10 38.30 -5.66
N ARG A 188 16.83 38.89 -6.62
CA ARG A 188 17.83 39.95 -6.38
C ARG A 188 17.08 41.28 -6.23
N PRO A 189 17.46 42.20 -5.33
CA PRO A 189 16.72 43.47 -5.13
C PRO A 189 16.80 44.44 -6.32
N ASP A 190 17.48 44.07 -7.41
CA ASP A 190 17.79 44.97 -8.50
C ASP A 190 17.80 44.18 -9.84
N LEU A 191 16.77 44.46 -10.65
CA LEU A 191 16.52 44.05 -12.04
C LEU A 191 16.05 42.60 -12.33
N VAL A 192 14.86 42.56 -12.95
CA VAL A 192 14.38 41.69 -14.05
C VAL A 192 14.66 40.18 -13.99
N ILE A 193 13.55 39.43 -14.16
CA ILE A 193 13.39 37.99 -14.34
C ILE A 193 14.45 37.40 -15.29
N ASP A 194 15.58 36.90 -14.78
CA ASP A 194 16.42 35.90 -15.49
C ASP A 194 17.56 35.23 -14.68
N ARG A 195 17.62 35.36 -13.34
CA ARG A 195 18.73 34.77 -12.53
C ARG A 195 18.31 34.11 -11.21
N GLY A 196 17.14 33.49 -11.14
CA GLY A 196 16.71 32.69 -9.97
C GLY A 196 17.00 31.19 -10.14
N LEU A 197 17.09 30.45 -9.03
CA LEU A 197 17.07 28.99 -9.04
C LEU A 197 15.74 28.48 -8.48
N ILE A 198 15.12 27.52 -9.18
CA ILE A 198 13.97 26.77 -8.68
C ILE A 198 14.45 25.36 -8.32
N ALA A 199 14.29 24.96 -7.06
CA ALA A 199 14.65 23.64 -6.55
C ALA A 199 13.43 22.97 -5.94
N SER A 200 13.33 21.65 -6.08
CA SER A 200 12.17 20.88 -5.60
C SER A 200 12.15 20.67 -4.08
N TRP A 201 13.30 20.54 -3.44
CA TRP A 201 13.42 20.48 -1.97
C TRP A 201 14.85 20.79 -1.55
N CYS A 202 15.09 21.91 -0.86
CA CYS A 202 16.42 22.28 -0.38
C CYS A 202 16.60 21.96 1.10
N PRO A 203 17.83 21.64 1.54
CA PRO A 203 18.17 21.56 2.96
C PRO A 203 18.08 22.94 3.60
N GLN A 204 16.91 23.27 4.14
CA GLN A 204 16.56 24.61 4.60
C GLN A 204 17.56 25.18 5.61
N GLU A 205 18.01 24.38 6.57
CA GLU A 205 19.02 24.79 7.55
C GLU A 205 20.35 25.16 6.88
N LYS A 206 20.82 24.34 5.94
CA LYS A 206 22.08 24.59 5.21
C LYS A 206 21.97 25.84 4.33
N VAL A 207 20.81 26.04 3.69
CA VAL A 207 20.52 27.24 2.89
C VAL A 207 20.48 28.50 3.76
N LEU A 208 19.73 28.47 4.87
CA LEU A 208 19.60 29.62 5.78
C LEU A 208 20.92 30.01 6.44
N ASN A 209 21.81 29.03 6.67
CA ASN A 209 23.16 29.27 7.22
C ASN A 209 24.20 29.65 6.15
N HIS A 210 23.85 29.62 4.86
CA HIS A 210 24.81 29.90 3.79
C HIS A 210 25.13 31.42 3.71
N PRO A 211 26.41 31.84 3.61
CA PRO A 211 26.80 33.26 3.64
C PRO A 211 26.15 34.13 2.56
N SER A 212 25.79 33.55 1.41
CA SER A 212 25.13 34.29 0.33
C SER A 212 23.66 34.63 0.61
N VAL A 213 23.01 33.99 1.59
CA VAL A 213 21.62 34.27 1.96
C VAL A 213 21.54 35.47 2.90
N GLY A 214 21.10 36.61 2.37
CA GLY A 214 20.90 37.86 3.11
C GLY A 214 19.46 38.12 3.55
N GLY A 215 18.50 37.37 3.01
CA GLY A 215 17.08 37.51 3.34
C GLY A 215 16.33 36.20 3.31
N PHE A 216 15.24 36.13 4.07
CA PHE A 216 14.35 34.97 4.11
C PHE A 216 12.90 35.41 4.15
N LEU A 217 12.09 34.86 3.25
CA LEU A 217 10.68 35.13 3.13
C LEU A 217 9.93 33.79 3.16
N THR A 218 8.99 33.64 4.09
CA THR A 218 8.29 32.37 4.33
C THR A 218 6.80 32.63 4.57
N HIS A 219 5.97 31.62 4.30
CA HIS A 219 4.56 31.59 4.71
C HIS A 219 4.37 31.39 6.23
N CYS A 220 5.44 31.51 7.03
CA CYS A 220 5.44 31.35 8.50
C CYS A 220 5.01 29.94 8.97
N GLY A 221 5.37 28.89 8.23
CA GLY A 221 5.11 27.50 8.60
C GLY A 221 5.86 27.04 9.86
N TRP A 222 5.36 25.97 10.51
CA TRP A 222 5.67 25.56 11.89
C TRP A 222 7.17 25.53 12.29
N ASN A 223 8.09 25.08 11.43
CA ASN A 223 9.53 25.02 11.76
C ASN A 223 10.36 26.17 11.15
N SER A 224 9.86 26.80 10.08
CA SER A 224 10.64 27.72 9.24
C SER A 224 11.06 29.01 9.94
N THR A 225 10.22 29.56 10.82
CA THR A 225 10.57 30.77 11.56
C THR A 225 11.66 30.49 12.59
N THR A 226 11.56 29.38 13.31
CA THR A 226 12.51 29.00 14.37
C THR A 226 13.91 28.73 13.79
N GLU A 227 13.99 28.02 12.67
CA GLU A 227 15.24 27.78 11.95
C GLU A 227 15.87 29.07 11.44
N SER A 228 15.08 30.01 10.91
CA SER A 228 15.59 31.31 10.46
C SER A 228 16.12 32.19 11.60
N ILE A 229 15.48 32.14 12.78
CA ILE A 229 15.96 32.81 13.99
C ILE A 229 17.30 32.20 14.42
N CYS A 230 17.40 30.86 14.42
CA CYS A 230 18.64 30.17 14.80
C CYS A 230 19.78 30.44 13.80
N ALA A 231 19.47 30.55 12.50
CA ALA A 231 20.44 30.88 11.46
C ALA A 231 20.93 32.34 11.57
N GLY A 232 20.05 33.27 11.96
CA GLY A 232 20.39 34.68 12.15
C GLY A 232 20.36 35.49 10.86
N VAL A 233 19.42 35.17 9.96
CA VAL A 233 19.29 35.84 8.66
C VAL A 233 19.14 37.37 8.83
N PRO A 234 19.91 38.22 8.12
CA PRO A 234 20.10 39.64 8.43
C PRO A 234 18.90 40.59 8.37
N MET A 235 17.74 40.20 7.83
CA MET A 235 16.65 41.15 7.52
C MET A 235 15.99 41.83 8.73
N LEU A 236 16.21 41.39 9.97
CA LEU A 236 15.64 41.99 11.17
C LEU A 236 16.69 42.00 12.30
N GLN A 237 17.07 43.19 12.80
CA GLN A 237 17.92 43.34 14.00
C GLN A 237 17.38 42.52 15.20
N LYS A 238 16.06 42.32 15.24
CA LYS A 238 15.36 41.48 16.21
C LYS A 238 15.67 39.99 16.09
N ALA A 239 15.91 39.47 14.88
CA ALA A 239 16.25 38.06 14.65
C ALA A 239 17.63 37.72 15.23
N MET A 240 18.63 38.60 15.06
CA MET A 240 19.94 38.42 15.69
C MET A 240 19.89 38.52 17.22
N GLU A 241 19.03 39.40 17.77
CA GLU A 241 18.78 39.47 19.22
C GLU A 241 18.16 38.16 19.74
N LEU A 242 17.17 37.61 19.03
CA LEU A 242 16.52 36.35 19.38
C LEU A 242 17.47 35.15 19.24
N LYS A 243 18.37 35.14 18.23
CA LYS A 243 19.43 34.14 18.09
C LYS A 243 20.33 34.08 19.32
N LYS A 244 20.87 35.24 19.73
CA LYS A 244 21.71 35.35 20.93
C LYS A 244 20.99 34.87 22.20
N LYS A 245 19.70 35.18 22.32
CA LYS A 245 18.86 34.69 23.41
C LYS A 245 18.69 33.17 23.39
N ALA A 246 18.38 32.60 22.22
CA ALA A 246 18.27 31.15 22.04
C ALA A 246 19.58 30.43 22.42
N GLU A 247 20.74 30.97 22.02
CA GLU A 247 22.06 30.43 22.40
C GLU A 247 22.27 30.45 23.93
N VAL A 248 21.84 31.52 24.61
CA VAL A 248 21.94 31.62 26.08
C VAL A 248 21.04 30.61 26.81
N TYR A 249 19.86 30.30 26.27
CA TYR A 249 18.92 29.36 26.89
C TYR A 249 19.30 27.90 26.72
N THR A 250 19.97 27.58 25.61
CA THR A 250 20.27 26.21 25.17
C THR A 250 21.69 25.76 25.49
N ARG A 251 22.61 26.67 25.84
CA ARG A 251 23.94 26.32 26.37
C ARG A 251 23.88 25.58 27.71
N PRO A 252 24.92 24.81 28.10
CA PRO A 252 25.01 24.21 29.43
C PRO A 252 24.76 25.22 30.56
N GLY A 253 23.82 24.90 31.47
CA GLY A 253 23.36 25.79 32.55
C GLY A 253 22.30 26.84 32.15
N GLY A 254 21.92 26.92 30.86
CA GLY A 254 20.77 27.69 30.40
C GLY A 254 19.44 27.04 30.78
N CYS A 255 18.36 27.82 30.82
CA CYS A 255 17.04 27.35 31.29
C CYS A 255 16.48 26.16 30.50
N SER A 256 16.60 26.16 29.17
CA SER A 256 16.14 25.04 28.33
C SER A 256 17.04 23.82 28.49
N TYR A 257 18.35 24.01 28.68
CA TYR A 257 19.29 22.92 28.94
C TYR A 257 19.02 22.25 30.29
N MET A 258 18.76 23.04 31.34
CA MET A 258 18.36 22.53 32.64
C MET A 258 17.01 21.82 32.60
N ASN A 259 16.04 22.30 31.81
CA ASN A 259 14.77 21.59 31.60
C ASN A 259 14.99 20.25 30.89
N LEU A 260 15.86 20.18 29.89
CA LEU A 260 16.24 18.91 29.25
C LEU A 260 16.84 17.93 30.26
N GLU A 261 17.79 18.37 31.08
CA GLU A 261 18.36 17.54 32.15
C GLU A 261 17.31 17.10 33.19
N LYS A 262 16.36 17.99 33.51
CA LYS A 262 15.27 17.73 34.44
C LYS A 262 14.31 16.68 33.89
N VAL A 263 13.89 16.77 32.62
CA VAL A 263 13.08 15.73 31.96
C VAL A 263 13.84 14.40 31.92
N ILE A 264 15.15 14.41 31.61
CA ILE A 264 16.00 13.20 31.61
C ILE A 264 15.99 12.50 32.96
N LYS A 265 16.07 13.28 34.05
CA LYS A 265 16.11 12.76 35.43
C LYS A 265 14.73 12.35 35.96
N GLU A 266 13.69 13.15 35.71
CA GLU A 266 12.36 12.97 36.31
C GLU A 266 11.50 11.95 35.56
N VAL A 267 11.74 11.73 34.27
CA VAL A 267 10.86 10.89 33.42
C VAL A 267 11.45 9.50 33.17
N ASN A 268 12.67 9.18 33.65
CA ASN A 268 13.37 7.91 33.34
C ASN A 268 13.31 7.59 31.84
N ILE A 269 13.82 8.52 31.04
CA ILE A 269 13.57 8.58 29.60
C ILE A 269 14.10 7.32 28.88
N GLY A 270 13.19 6.42 28.50
CA GLY A 270 13.26 5.79 27.20
C GLY A 270 12.88 6.84 26.15
N PHE A 271 13.82 7.31 25.35
CA PHE A 271 13.56 8.39 24.40
C PHE A 271 12.62 7.87 23.31
N ILE A 272 11.34 8.24 23.36
CA ILE A 272 10.47 8.20 22.17
C ILE A 272 10.70 9.53 21.43
N PHE A 273 11.79 9.59 20.67
CA PHE A 273 11.88 10.58 19.59
C PHE A 273 10.85 10.18 18.54
N ILE A 274 9.85 11.04 18.33
CA ILE A 274 9.04 10.99 17.11
C ILE A 274 9.95 11.51 15.99
N LYS A 275 10.79 10.63 15.43
CA LYS A 275 11.39 10.78 14.12
C LYS A 275 10.61 9.92 13.12
N PRO A 276 10.40 10.41 11.88
CA PRO A 276 9.73 9.66 10.85
C PRO A 276 10.68 8.62 10.23
N LEU A 277 10.19 7.37 10.17
CA LEU A 277 10.56 6.28 9.26
C LEU A 277 11.96 5.63 9.36
N ALA A 278 11.97 4.33 9.05
CA ALA A 278 13.03 3.51 8.46
C ALA A 278 14.52 3.70 8.84
N SER A 279 15.14 2.56 9.15
CA SER A 279 16.59 2.26 9.14
C SER A 279 17.47 2.84 10.26
N LEU A 280 17.78 1.99 11.25
CA LEU A 280 19.15 1.71 11.72
C LEU A 280 19.07 0.65 12.84
N SER A 281 19.10 -0.61 12.42
CA SER A 281 19.64 -1.68 13.24
C SER A 281 21.17 -1.53 13.30
N SER A 282 21.73 -1.90 14.44
CA SER A 282 23.17 -1.99 14.78
C SER A 282 23.73 -0.79 15.55
N THR A 283 23.79 -0.94 16.87
CA THR A 283 25.04 -1.10 17.65
C THR A 283 24.82 -0.54 19.06
N PHE A 284 24.25 -1.32 19.98
CA PHE A 284 24.54 -1.17 21.42
C PHE A 284 24.36 -2.52 22.11
N LYS A 285 25.49 -3.22 22.32
CA LYS A 285 25.61 -4.24 23.37
C LYS A 285 25.75 -3.51 24.69
N HIS A 286 24.81 -3.70 25.62
CA HIS A 286 25.17 -3.86 27.02
C HIS A 286 24.18 -4.79 27.75
N LYS A 287 24.78 -5.77 28.42
CA LYS A 287 24.17 -6.84 29.20
C LYS A 287 23.18 -6.31 30.25
N ASN A 288 21.97 -6.88 30.28
CA ASN A 288 21.38 -7.47 31.48
C ASN A 288 20.27 -8.49 31.13
N SER A 289 20.51 -9.73 31.59
CA SER A 289 19.67 -10.94 31.77
C SER A 289 18.37 -11.19 30.97
N LYS A 290 18.52 -12.03 29.93
CA LYS A 290 17.67 -13.17 29.47
C LYS A 290 16.14 -13.11 29.58
N MET A 291 15.51 -12.71 28.47
CA MET A 291 14.39 -13.42 27.82
C MET A 291 14.58 -13.20 26.30
N SER A 292 14.62 -14.26 25.49
CA SER A 292 15.14 -14.18 24.11
C SER A 292 14.18 -13.42 23.16
N ASP A 293 14.65 -12.33 22.54
CA ASP A 293 14.10 -11.77 21.29
C ASP A 293 14.19 -12.84 20.18
N LYS A 294 13.13 -13.63 19.98
CA LYS A 294 13.07 -14.61 18.89
C LYS A 294 12.45 -13.98 17.65
N LYS A 295 13.16 -14.07 16.52
CA LYS A 295 12.69 -13.65 15.19
C LYS A 295 11.34 -14.33 14.87
N PRO A 296 10.30 -13.61 14.42
CA PRO A 296 9.02 -14.21 14.08
C PRO A 296 9.16 -15.13 12.86
N HIS A 297 8.44 -16.24 12.84
CA HIS A 297 8.49 -17.26 11.78
C HIS A 297 7.09 -17.49 11.22
N ALA A 298 6.89 -17.07 9.98
CA ALA A 298 5.65 -17.29 9.22
C ALA A 298 5.77 -18.52 8.31
N VAL A 299 4.83 -19.46 8.45
CA VAL A 299 4.65 -20.56 7.49
C VAL A 299 3.57 -20.15 6.50
N LEU A 300 3.91 -20.11 5.20
CA LEU A 300 3.01 -19.74 4.13
C LEU A 300 2.68 -20.91 3.23
N ILE A 301 1.40 -21.13 2.93
CA ILE A 301 0.94 -22.23 2.06
C ILE A 301 -0.11 -21.73 1.05
N PRO A 302 0.21 -21.70 -0.26
CA PRO A 302 -0.71 -21.31 -1.31
C PRO A 302 -1.61 -22.47 -1.72
N TYR A 303 -2.76 -22.18 -2.34
CA TYR A 303 -3.44 -23.18 -3.16
C TYR A 303 -2.54 -23.60 -4.34
N PRO A 304 -2.47 -24.88 -4.74
CA PRO A 304 -1.33 -25.42 -5.49
C PRO A 304 -1.48 -25.20 -7.00
N VAL A 305 -1.80 -23.97 -7.40
CA VAL A 305 -1.86 -23.52 -8.80
C VAL A 305 -1.17 -22.17 -8.95
N GLN A 306 -0.64 -21.90 -10.15
CA GLN A 306 0.17 -20.70 -10.46
C GLN A 306 -0.47 -19.39 -9.96
N GLY A 307 -1.78 -19.24 -10.17
CA GLY A 307 -2.54 -18.03 -9.82
C GLY A 307 -2.61 -17.75 -8.32
N HIS A 308 -2.33 -18.72 -7.47
CA HIS A 308 -2.36 -18.58 -6.01
C HIS A 308 -0.94 -18.55 -5.43
N ILE A 309 -0.02 -19.34 -6.00
CA ILE A 309 1.40 -19.36 -5.61
C ILE A 309 2.03 -17.98 -5.77
N ASN A 310 1.89 -17.35 -6.94
CA ASN A 310 2.52 -16.06 -7.23
C ASN A 310 2.13 -14.93 -6.26
N PRO A 311 0.85 -14.62 -6.03
CA PRO A 311 0.47 -13.55 -5.12
C PRO A 311 0.81 -13.87 -3.65
N LEU A 312 0.72 -15.13 -3.20
CA LEU A 312 1.13 -15.45 -1.83
C LEU A 312 2.66 -15.36 -1.66
N LEU A 313 3.46 -15.66 -2.70
CA LEU A 313 4.90 -15.41 -2.68
C LEU A 313 5.18 -13.90 -2.57
N LYS A 314 4.43 -13.06 -3.29
CA LYS A 314 4.57 -11.60 -3.19
C LYS A 314 4.35 -11.14 -1.74
N LEU A 315 3.34 -11.68 -1.06
CA LEU A 315 3.13 -11.44 0.37
C LEU A 315 4.27 -11.99 1.24
N ALA A 316 4.77 -13.20 0.97
CA ALA A 316 5.89 -13.80 1.69
C ALA A 316 7.14 -12.90 1.66
N LYS A 317 7.46 -12.32 0.49
CA LYS A 317 8.54 -11.33 0.34
C LYS A 317 8.28 -10.09 1.18
N LEU A 318 7.06 -9.56 1.17
CA LEU A 318 6.68 -8.40 1.98
C LEU A 318 6.85 -8.67 3.48
N LEU A 319 6.54 -9.87 3.96
CA LEU A 319 6.77 -10.28 5.35
C LEU A 319 8.27 -10.45 5.65
N HIS A 320 9.03 -11.07 4.74
CA HIS A 320 10.48 -11.21 4.89
C HIS A 320 11.18 -9.85 5.01
N LEU A 321 10.82 -8.90 4.15
CA LEU A 321 11.32 -7.51 4.21
C LEU A 321 10.98 -6.81 5.54
N ARG A 322 10.02 -7.33 6.31
CA ARG A 322 9.62 -6.85 7.63
C ARG A 322 10.17 -7.70 8.78
N GLY A 323 11.18 -8.53 8.49
CA GLY A 323 11.96 -9.24 9.50
C GLY A 323 11.42 -10.63 9.86
N PHE A 324 10.47 -11.18 9.13
CA PHE A 324 10.04 -12.57 9.32
C PHE A 324 11.05 -13.56 8.76
N HIS A 325 11.24 -14.67 9.48
CA HIS A 325 11.72 -15.91 8.89
C HIS A 325 10.54 -16.56 8.14
N ILE A 326 10.77 -16.95 6.90
CA ILE A 326 9.72 -17.48 6.02
C ILE A 326 9.98 -18.94 5.74
N THR A 327 8.97 -19.78 5.96
CA THR A 327 8.87 -21.10 5.34
C THR A 327 7.73 -21.09 4.33
N TYR A 328 8.06 -21.20 3.05
CA TYR A 328 7.08 -21.24 1.96
C TYR A 328 6.83 -22.68 1.51
N VAL A 329 5.62 -23.18 1.70
CA VAL A 329 5.26 -24.59 1.51
C VAL A 329 4.64 -24.78 0.13
N ASN A 330 5.28 -25.55 -0.74
CA ASN A 330 4.70 -25.99 -2.01
C ASN A 330 4.20 -27.43 -1.91
N THR A 331 3.40 -27.88 -2.88
CA THR A 331 3.28 -29.31 -3.12
C THR A 331 4.56 -29.83 -3.76
N GLU A 332 4.91 -31.09 -3.52
CA GLU A 332 6.06 -31.74 -4.18
C GLU A 332 6.00 -31.60 -5.71
N TYR A 333 4.81 -31.73 -6.29
CA TYR A 333 4.57 -31.54 -7.73
C TYR A 333 4.99 -30.14 -8.19
N ASN A 334 4.46 -29.08 -7.58
CA ASN A 334 4.80 -27.71 -7.97
C ASN A 334 6.25 -27.35 -7.66
N HIS A 335 6.81 -27.87 -6.56
CA HIS A 335 8.22 -27.66 -6.23
C HIS A 335 9.15 -28.22 -7.32
N LYS A 336 8.87 -29.44 -7.84
CA LYS A 336 9.61 -30.02 -8.98
C LYS A 336 9.48 -29.16 -10.24
N ARG A 337 8.29 -28.64 -10.51
CA ARG A 337 8.05 -27.77 -11.68
C ARG A 337 8.83 -26.46 -11.60
N LEU A 338 8.89 -25.84 -10.41
CA LEU A 338 9.69 -24.64 -10.16
C LEU A 338 11.19 -24.89 -10.40
N LEU A 339 11.72 -26.04 -9.96
CA LEU A 339 13.11 -26.42 -10.23
C LEU A 339 13.36 -26.66 -11.73
N LYS A 340 12.39 -27.25 -12.43
CA LYS A 340 12.48 -27.47 -13.89
C LYS A 340 12.46 -26.15 -14.67
N SER A 341 11.63 -25.20 -14.28
CA SER A 341 11.50 -23.91 -14.97
C SER A 341 12.65 -22.95 -14.68
N ARG A 342 13.15 -22.92 -13.44
CA ARG A 342 14.14 -21.94 -12.97
C ARG A 342 15.56 -22.49 -12.74
N GLY A 343 15.72 -23.82 -12.76
CA GLY A 343 16.98 -24.51 -12.52
C GLY A 343 17.12 -25.06 -11.10
N PRO A 344 18.14 -25.90 -10.84
CA PRO A 344 18.32 -26.61 -9.56
C PRO A 344 18.53 -25.68 -8.36
N ASN A 345 19.04 -24.46 -8.60
CA ASN A 345 19.35 -23.48 -7.55
C ASN A 345 18.24 -22.43 -7.40
N ALA A 346 17.01 -22.72 -7.85
CA ALA A 346 15.89 -21.75 -7.88
C ALA A 346 15.51 -21.17 -6.51
N PHE A 347 15.88 -21.88 -5.45
CA PHE A 347 15.56 -21.58 -4.05
C PHE A 347 16.79 -21.20 -3.21
N ASP A 348 17.98 -21.19 -3.81
CA ASP A 348 19.23 -20.93 -3.09
C ASP A 348 19.47 -19.43 -2.88
N GLY A 349 20.27 -19.10 -1.86
CA GLY A 349 20.81 -17.75 -1.67
C GLY A 349 19.92 -16.78 -0.89
N PHE A 350 18.84 -17.26 -0.26
CA PHE A 350 17.95 -16.43 0.55
C PHE A 350 18.07 -16.75 2.05
N THR A 351 18.70 -15.85 2.80
CA THR A 351 18.78 -15.96 4.26
C THR A 351 17.39 -15.78 4.88
N ASP A 352 17.02 -16.67 5.80
CA ASP A 352 15.72 -16.66 6.49
C ASP A 352 14.49 -16.80 5.57
N PHE A 353 14.66 -17.41 4.40
CA PHE A 353 13.58 -17.75 3.48
C PHE A 353 13.82 -19.17 2.95
N SER A 354 13.05 -20.14 3.44
CA SER A 354 13.12 -21.55 3.04
C SER A 354 11.90 -21.95 2.20
N PHE A 355 12.11 -22.93 1.33
CA PHE A 355 11.03 -23.59 0.59
C PHE A 355 10.91 -25.03 1.08
N GLU A 356 9.71 -25.40 1.52
CA GLU A 356 9.39 -26.73 2.00
C GLU A 356 8.35 -27.38 1.10
N THR A 357 8.16 -28.70 1.27
CA THR A 357 7.21 -29.46 0.48
C THR A 357 6.31 -30.34 1.32
N ILE A 358 5.10 -30.55 0.82
CA ILE A 358 4.17 -31.59 1.28
C ILE A 358 3.63 -32.38 0.06
N PRO A 359 3.30 -33.66 0.22
CA PRO A 359 2.62 -34.43 -0.82
C PRO A 359 1.21 -33.88 -1.07
N ASP A 360 0.75 -33.93 -2.31
CA ASP A 360 -0.59 -33.50 -2.70
C ASP A 360 -1.64 -34.62 -2.65
N GLY A 361 -1.25 -35.85 -2.31
CA GLY A 361 -2.16 -37.00 -2.19
C GLY A 361 -2.82 -37.43 -3.50
N LEU A 362 -2.31 -37.00 -4.66
CA LEU A 362 -2.77 -37.42 -5.97
C LEU A 362 -1.87 -38.51 -6.56
N THR A 363 -2.45 -39.38 -7.38
CA THR A 363 -1.65 -40.33 -8.17
C THR A 363 -0.76 -39.55 -9.13
N PRO A 364 0.55 -39.85 -9.21
CA PRO A 364 1.42 -39.27 -10.23
C PRO A 364 0.79 -39.48 -11.61
N THR A 365 0.64 -38.41 -12.38
CA THR A 365 0.26 -38.54 -13.79
C THR A 365 1.36 -39.29 -14.54
N ASP A 366 0.99 -40.29 -15.34
CA ASP A 366 1.94 -41.00 -16.18
C ASP A 366 2.61 -40.01 -17.16
N GLY A 367 3.93 -39.86 -17.04
CA GLY A 367 4.75 -38.97 -17.88
C GLY A 367 5.25 -37.71 -17.18
N ASP A 368 6.37 -37.18 -17.68
CA ASP A 368 7.11 -36.02 -17.15
C ASP A 368 6.46 -34.66 -17.54
N GLY A 369 5.13 -34.67 -17.69
CA GLY A 369 4.33 -33.59 -18.25
C GLY A 369 4.30 -32.37 -17.35
N ASP A 370 4.70 -31.22 -17.89
CA ASP A 370 4.56 -29.91 -17.25
C ASP A 370 3.12 -29.41 -17.49
N VAL A 371 2.14 -29.96 -16.77
CA VAL A 371 0.71 -29.66 -16.98
C VAL A 371 0.03 -29.19 -15.69
N SER A 372 -1.08 -28.48 -15.83
CA SER A 372 -1.92 -28.11 -14.68
C SER A 372 -2.66 -29.35 -14.16
N GLN A 373 -2.68 -29.55 -12.85
CA GLN A 373 -3.42 -30.65 -12.21
C GLN A 373 -4.93 -30.36 -12.27
N ASP A 374 -5.73 -31.43 -12.27
CA ASP A 374 -7.19 -31.32 -12.22
C ASP A 374 -7.65 -30.64 -10.91
N ILE A 375 -8.43 -29.58 -11.04
CA ILE A 375 -8.84 -28.72 -9.92
C ILE A 375 -9.78 -29.48 -8.98
N TYR A 376 -10.69 -30.31 -9.50
CA TYR A 376 -11.64 -31.07 -8.68
C TYR A 376 -10.91 -32.11 -7.82
N ALA A 377 -9.98 -32.86 -8.41
CA ALA A 377 -9.13 -33.82 -7.70
C ALA A 377 -8.30 -33.12 -6.61
N LEU A 378 -7.70 -31.97 -6.92
CA LEU A 378 -6.97 -31.16 -5.95
C LEU A 378 -7.84 -30.71 -4.78
N CYS A 379 -9.01 -30.11 -5.02
CA CYS A 379 -9.94 -29.69 -3.97
C CYS A 379 -10.32 -30.86 -3.05
N LYS A 380 -10.63 -32.03 -3.63
CA LYS A 380 -10.96 -33.24 -2.87
C LYS A 380 -9.76 -33.74 -2.04
N SER A 381 -8.55 -33.68 -2.60
CA SER A 381 -7.34 -34.09 -1.90
C SER A 381 -6.98 -33.12 -0.76
N ILE A 382 -7.09 -31.81 -0.97
CA ILE A 382 -6.86 -30.79 0.07
C ILE A 382 -7.72 -31.04 1.30
N ARG A 383 -9.01 -31.36 1.11
CA ARG A 383 -9.94 -31.66 2.22
C ARG A 383 -9.54 -32.89 3.02
N LYS A 384 -8.87 -33.87 2.42
CA LYS A 384 -8.65 -35.21 3.01
C LYS A 384 -7.22 -35.50 3.41
N ASN A 385 -6.25 -34.99 2.65
CA ASN A 385 -4.89 -35.51 2.62
C ASN A 385 -3.83 -34.49 3.03
N PHE A 386 -4.13 -33.18 3.07
CA PHE A 386 -3.10 -32.15 3.30
C PHE A 386 -2.81 -31.87 4.78
N LEU A 387 -3.81 -32.02 5.67
CA LEU A 387 -3.68 -31.65 7.07
C LEU A 387 -2.58 -32.46 7.80
N GLN A 388 -2.52 -33.77 7.56
CA GLN A 388 -1.57 -34.63 8.25
C GLN A 388 -0.10 -34.36 7.86
N PRO A 389 0.28 -34.31 6.56
CA PRO A 389 1.63 -33.92 6.17
C PRO A 389 2.01 -32.50 6.61
N PHE A 390 1.04 -31.57 6.62
CA PHE A 390 1.29 -30.21 7.09
C PHE A 390 1.59 -30.16 8.60
N ARG A 391 0.90 -30.96 9.43
CA ARG A 391 1.25 -31.12 10.85
C ARG A 391 2.66 -31.68 11.05
N GLU A 392 3.03 -32.68 10.27
CA GLU A 392 4.36 -33.28 10.31
C GLU A 392 5.44 -32.25 9.96
N LEU A 393 5.19 -31.42 8.94
CA LEU A 393 6.07 -30.30 8.61
C LEU A 393 6.21 -29.32 9.79
N LEU A 394 5.10 -28.87 10.38
CA LEU A 394 5.12 -27.96 11.53
C LEU A 394 5.86 -28.54 12.73
N ALA A 395 5.67 -29.84 13.02
CA ALA A 395 6.41 -30.54 14.07
C ALA A 395 7.92 -30.53 13.80
N ARG A 396 8.36 -30.87 12.58
CA ARG A 396 9.78 -30.82 12.20
C ARG A 396 10.39 -29.43 12.34
N LEU A 397 9.66 -28.38 11.95
CA LEU A 397 10.12 -26.99 12.09
C LEU A 397 10.29 -26.61 13.57
N ASN A 398 9.37 -27.05 14.44
CA ASN A 398 9.47 -26.83 15.88
C ASN A 398 10.60 -27.63 16.54
N ASP A 399 10.89 -28.85 16.07
CA ASP A 399 12.06 -29.64 16.51
C ASP A 399 13.37 -28.97 16.09
N SER A 400 13.44 -28.47 14.85
CA SER A 400 14.56 -27.66 14.36
C SER A 400 14.72 -26.38 15.17
N ALA A 401 13.62 -25.77 15.62
CA ALA A 401 13.66 -24.60 16.48
C ALA A 401 14.15 -24.91 17.90
N THR A 402 13.78 -26.06 18.45
CA THR A 402 14.32 -26.56 19.72
C THR A 402 15.84 -26.80 19.61
N SER A 403 16.30 -27.21 18.42
CA SER A 403 17.72 -27.40 18.09
C SER A 403 18.44 -26.08 17.73
N GLY A 404 17.74 -24.95 17.71
CA GLY A 404 18.31 -23.63 17.39
C GLY A 404 18.67 -23.42 15.92
N LEU A 405 18.19 -24.27 15.00
CA LEU A 405 18.46 -24.19 13.56
C LEU A 405 17.59 -23.14 12.86
N VAL A 406 16.35 -22.99 13.31
CA VAL A 406 15.37 -22.00 12.82
C VAL A 406 14.62 -21.38 14.02
N PRO A 407 13.95 -20.24 13.87
CA PRO A 407 13.05 -19.75 14.91
C PRO A 407 11.80 -20.64 15.04
N PRO A 408 11.15 -20.73 16.21
CA PRO A 408 9.89 -21.47 16.36
C PRO A 408 8.79 -20.82 15.52
N VAL A 409 7.87 -21.64 14.97
CA VAL A 409 6.75 -21.12 14.17
C VAL A 409 5.87 -20.22 15.05
N THR A 410 5.62 -18.99 14.59
CA THR A 410 4.83 -18.01 15.34
C THR A 410 3.49 -17.69 14.68
N CYS A 411 3.33 -17.94 13.39
CA CYS A 411 2.09 -17.69 12.67
C CYS A 411 1.97 -18.51 11.37
N ILE A 412 0.74 -18.68 10.91
CA ILE A 412 0.43 -19.30 9.61
C ILE A 412 -0.26 -18.26 8.73
N VAL A 413 0.18 -18.13 7.48
CA VAL A 413 -0.50 -17.32 6.46
C VAL A 413 -0.87 -18.22 5.30
N SER A 414 -2.13 -18.57 5.17
CA SER A 414 -2.58 -19.55 4.19
C SER A 414 -3.53 -18.96 3.17
N ASP A 415 -3.51 -19.51 1.97
CA ASP A 415 -4.59 -19.29 1.01
C ASP A 415 -5.94 -19.69 1.61
N ILE A 416 -7.02 -19.00 1.24
CA ILE A 416 -8.38 -19.36 1.67
C ILE A 416 -8.78 -20.79 1.25
N GLY A 417 -8.29 -21.28 0.11
CA GLY A 417 -8.50 -22.66 -0.33
C GLY A 417 -7.80 -23.69 0.57
N MET A 418 -6.86 -23.27 1.42
CA MET A 418 -6.11 -24.12 2.36
C MET A 418 -6.75 -24.12 3.75
N SER A 419 -8.08 -24.18 3.83
CA SER A 419 -8.84 -23.94 5.06
C SER A 419 -8.61 -24.95 6.20
N PHE A 420 -7.92 -26.07 5.92
CA PHE A 420 -7.47 -27.01 6.95
C PHE A 420 -6.41 -26.40 7.89
N THR A 421 -5.69 -25.36 7.47
CA THR A 421 -4.64 -24.71 8.27
C THR A 421 -5.17 -24.06 9.54
N ILE A 422 -6.47 -23.70 9.58
CA ILE A 422 -7.13 -23.23 10.79
C ILE A 422 -7.00 -24.27 11.90
N GLN A 423 -7.30 -25.53 11.61
CA GLN A 423 -7.19 -26.60 12.59
C GLN A 423 -5.74 -26.77 13.08
N ALA A 424 -4.76 -26.74 12.16
CA ALA A 424 -3.35 -26.80 12.53
C ALA A 424 -2.90 -25.61 13.40
N SER A 425 -3.41 -24.41 13.14
CA SER A 425 -3.11 -23.22 13.94
C SER A 425 -3.74 -23.24 15.33
N GLU A 426 -4.97 -23.75 15.46
CA GLU A 426 -5.67 -23.94 16.73
C GLU A 426 -4.88 -24.92 17.63
N GLU A 427 -4.40 -26.02 17.04
CA GLU A 427 -3.58 -27.04 17.74
C GLU A 427 -2.26 -26.48 18.28
N LEU A 428 -1.65 -25.52 17.57
CA LEU A 428 -0.42 -24.86 17.99
C LEU A 428 -0.67 -23.57 18.78
N SER A 429 -1.93 -23.15 18.93
CA SER A 429 -2.30 -21.87 19.56
C SER A 429 -1.51 -20.69 18.99
N ILE A 430 -1.44 -20.59 17.66
CA ILE A 430 -0.78 -19.50 16.93
C ILE A 430 -1.78 -18.79 15.99
N PRO A 431 -1.58 -17.50 15.69
CA PRO A 431 -2.44 -16.79 14.76
C PRO A 431 -2.40 -17.40 13.35
N SER A 432 -3.58 -17.42 12.70
CA SER A 432 -3.75 -17.86 11.31
C SER A 432 -4.42 -16.77 10.50
N VAL A 433 -3.74 -16.31 9.46
CA VAL A 433 -4.24 -15.28 8.55
C VAL A 433 -4.58 -15.92 7.21
N PHE A 434 -5.82 -15.73 6.77
CA PHE A 434 -6.21 -16.10 5.41
C PHE A 434 -5.82 -15.03 4.41
N PHE A 435 -5.41 -15.47 3.23
CA PHE A 435 -5.12 -14.64 2.08
C PHE A 435 -5.99 -15.07 0.89
N SER A 436 -6.70 -14.10 0.29
CA SER A 436 -7.41 -14.30 -0.97
C SER A 436 -6.61 -13.68 -2.11
N PRO A 437 -6.12 -14.49 -3.07
CA PRO A 437 -5.52 -13.99 -4.29
C PRO A 437 -6.55 -13.54 -5.33
N SER A 438 -7.85 -13.70 -5.08
CA SER A 438 -8.95 -13.21 -5.91
C SER A 438 -9.56 -11.92 -5.35
N ASN A 439 -10.43 -11.30 -6.14
CA ASN A 439 -11.19 -10.11 -5.74
C ASN A 439 -12.05 -10.36 -4.49
N ALA A 440 -12.42 -9.29 -3.78
CA ALA A 440 -13.29 -9.39 -2.60
C ALA A 440 -14.74 -9.79 -2.97
N CYS A 441 -15.21 -9.41 -4.16
CA CYS A 441 -16.53 -9.77 -4.70
C CYS A 441 -16.77 -11.28 -4.74
N THR A 442 -15.73 -12.06 -5.04
CA THR A 442 -15.80 -13.52 -5.15
C THR A 442 -16.06 -14.14 -3.79
N PHE A 443 -15.32 -13.70 -2.77
CA PHE A 443 -15.57 -14.15 -1.40
C PHE A 443 -16.94 -13.72 -0.88
N LEU A 444 -17.37 -12.49 -1.19
CA LEU A 444 -18.72 -12.03 -0.86
C LEU A 444 -19.81 -12.93 -1.49
N THR A 445 -19.60 -13.37 -2.74
CA THR A 445 -20.51 -14.32 -3.40
C THR A 445 -20.54 -15.65 -2.65
N PHE A 446 -19.39 -16.16 -2.22
CA PHE A 446 -19.28 -17.44 -1.51
C PHE A 446 -20.01 -17.44 -0.16
N ILE A 447 -19.88 -16.38 0.64
CA ILE A 447 -20.60 -16.29 1.92
C ILE A 447 -22.13 -16.13 1.74
N HIS A 448 -22.56 -15.67 0.56
CA HIS A 448 -23.97 -15.54 0.19
C HIS A 448 -24.51 -16.71 -0.66
N PHE A 449 -23.74 -17.80 -0.78
CA PHE A 449 -24.18 -18.97 -1.56
C PHE A 449 -25.51 -19.54 -1.05
N SER A 450 -25.70 -19.62 0.27
CA SER A 450 -26.98 -20.02 0.88
C SER A 450 -28.12 -19.06 0.55
N THR A 451 -27.85 -17.75 0.50
CA THR A 451 -28.86 -16.75 0.11
C THR A 451 -29.33 -16.98 -1.34
N LEU A 452 -28.42 -17.35 -2.25
CA LEU A 452 -28.76 -17.67 -3.63
C LEU A 452 -29.63 -18.94 -3.73
N LEU A 453 -29.34 -19.96 -2.91
CA LEU A 453 -30.15 -21.17 -2.78
C LEU A 453 -31.55 -20.85 -2.24
N ASP A 454 -31.65 -20.10 -1.13
CA ASP A 454 -32.91 -19.74 -0.49
C ASP A 454 -33.83 -18.92 -1.40
N LYS A 455 -33.23 -18.11 -2.29
CA LYS A 455 -33.95 -17.33 -3.30
C LYS A 455 -34.34 -18.14 -4.54
N GLY A 456 -33.94 -19.41 -4.63
CA GLY A 456 -34.20 -20.27 -5.78
C GLY A 456 -33.50 -19.80 -7.07
N LEU A 457 -32.39 -19.08 -6.94
CA LEU A 457 -31.57 -18.63 -8.07
C LEU A 457 -30.58 -19.72 -8.51
N ILE A 458 -30.19 -20.58 -7.58
CA ILE A 458 -29.38 -21.78 -7.79
C ILE A 458 -29.96 -22.96 -7.00
N PRO A 459 -29.67 -24.22 -7.36
CA PRO A 459 -29.00 -24.63 -8.61
C PRO A 459 -29.84 -24.26 -9.83
N LEU A 460 -29.19 -24.19 -10.99
CA LEU A 460 -29.86 -24.10 -12.28
C LEU A 460 -30.69 -25.37 -12.49
N LYS A 461 -31.84 -25.23 -13.14
CA LYS A 461 -32.76 -26.35 -13.37
C LYS A 461 -32.15 -27.41 -14.29
N ASP A 462 -31.48 -26.96 -15.35
CA ASP A 462 -30.83 -27.75 -16.38
C ASP A 462 -29.89 -26.85 -17.20
N GLU A 463 -29.10 -27.45 -18.11
CA GLU A 463 -28.12 -26.73 -18.94
C GLU A 463 -28.74 -25.65 -19.84
N SER A 464 -30.04 -25.67 -20.12
CA SER A 464 -30.68 -24.63 -20.95
C SER A 464 -30.55 -23.25 -20.32
N TYR A 465 -30.41 -23.17 -19.00
CA TYR A 465 -30.25 -21.91 -18.26
C TYR A 465 -28.95 -21.18 -18.62
N LEU A 466 -27.95 -21.89 -19.16
CA LEU A 466 -26.70 -21.28 -19.63
C LEU A 466 -26.88 -20.46 -20.91
N THR A 467 -27.94 -20.71 -21.70
CA THR A 467 -28.14 -20.08 -23.02
C THR A 467 -29.50 -19.43 -23.21
N ASN A 468 -30.49 -19.70 -22.35
CA ASN A 468 -31.86 -19.20 -22.50
C ASN A 468 -32.10 -17.77 -21.96
N GLY A 469 -31.03 -17.07 -21.57
CA GLY A 469 -31.09 -15.73 -20.99
C GLY A 469 -31.35 -15.68 -19.47
N TYR A 470 -31.53 -16.83 -18.80
CA TYR A 470 -31.75 -16.85 -17.34
C TYR A 470 -30.62 -16.19 -16.57
N LEU A 471 -29.36 -16.36 -17.02
CA LEU A 471 -28.22 -15.75 -16.35
C LEU A 471 -28.19 -14.21 -16.44
N ASP A 472 -29.06 -13.57 -17.23
CA ASP A 472 -29.25 -12.11 -17.20
C ASP A 472 -30.09 -11.62 -16.01
N THR A 473 -30.64 -12.55 -15.22
CA THR A 473 -31.38 -12.24 -13.98
C THR A 473 -30.52 -11.39 -13.06
N LYS A 474 -31.09 -10.26 -12.59
CA LYS A 474 -30.44 -9.34 -11.66
C LYS A 474 -30.27 -9.99 -10.29
N VAL A 475 -29.11 -9.75 -9.68
CA VAL A 475 -28.79 -10.16 -8.30
C VAL A 475 -28.96 -8.95 -7.40
N ASP A 476 -30.07 -8.89 -6.68
CA ASP A 476 -30.40 -7.81 -5.73
C ASP A 476 -30.39 -8.27 -4.26
N CYS A 477 -30.20 -9.58 -4.03
CA CYS A 477 -30.21 -10.19 -2.71
C CYS A 477 -28.86 -10.18 -1.99
N ILE A 478 -27.78 -9.70 -2.63
CA ILE A 478 -26.44 -9.63 -2.05
C ILE A 478 -26.05 -8.16 -1.85
N PRO A 479 -25.98 -7.66 -0.59
CA PRO A 479 -25.53 -6.31 -0.31
C PRO A 479 -24.11 -6.06 -0.84
N GLY A 480 -23.87 -4.88 -1.42
CA GLY A 480 -22.56 -4.50 -1.97
C GLY A 480 -22.38 -4.84 -3.46
N LEU A 481 -23.20 -5.72 -4.03
CA LEU A 481 -23.19 -6.03 -5.48
C LEU A 481 -24.21 -5.17 -6.22
N GLN A 482 -23.79 -3.99 -6.69
CA GLN A 482 -24.66 -3.09 -7.43
C GLN A 482 -24.76 -3.48 -8.91
N ASN A 483 -25.98 -3.72 -9.38
CA ASN A 483 -26.31 -4.01 -10.79
C ASN A 483 -25.67 -5.30 -11.36
N PHE A 484 -25.28 -6.24 -10.51
CA PHE A 484 -24.81 -7.56 -10.96
C PHE A 484 -25.96 -8.40 -11.52
N ARG A 485 -25.63 -9.25 -12.50
CA ARG A 485 -26.48 -10.34 -12.99
C ARG A 485 -25.89 -11.67 -12.56
N LEU A 486 -26.66 -12.76 -12.64
CA LEU A 486 -26.16 -14.10 -12.36
C LEU A 486 -24.93 -14.46 -13.22
N LYS A 487 -24.89 -14.05 -14.51
CA LYS A 487 -23.71 -14.28 -15.36
C LYS A 487 -22.47 -13.50 -14.92
N ASP A 488 -22.64 -12.40 -14.19
CA ASP A 488 -21.55 -11.57 -13.70
C ASP A 488 -20.96 -12.12 -12.38
N LEU A 489 -21.63 -13.06 -11.70
CA LEU A 489 -21.09 -13.73 -10.51
C LEU A 489 -20.03 -14.78 -10.90
N PRO A 490 -19.13 -15.15 -9.96
CA PRO A 490 -18.23 -16.28 -10.17
C PRO A 490 -18.98 -17.53 -10.63
N ASP A 491 -18.50 -18.16 -11.69
CA ASP A 491 -19.25 -19.22 -12.37
C ASP A 491 -19.45 -20.51 -11.56
N PHE A 492 -18.80 -20.62 -10.39
CA PHE A 492 -19.05 -21.64 -9.37
C PHE A 492 -20.52 -21.72 -8.93
N ILE A 493 -21.32 -20.67 -9.16
CA ILE A 493 -22.77 -20.69 -8.90
C ILE A 493 -23.58 -21.39 -10.01
N ARG A 494 -22.99 -21.65 -11.17
CA ARG A 494 -23.67 -22.22 -12.36
C ARG A 494 -23.75 -23.75 -12.28
N ILE A 495 -24.25 -24.24 -11.14
CA ILE A 495 -24.39 -25.68 -10.84
C ILE A 495 -25.80 -26.17 -11.12
N THR A 496 -25.95 -27.42 -11.54
CA THR A 496 -27.24 -28.13 -11.59
C THR A 496 -27.40 -29.13 -10.44
N ASP A 497 -26.27 -29.57 -9.84
CA ASP A 497 -26.23 -30.47 -8.69
C ASP A 497 -25.86 -29.70 -7.42
N THR A 498 -26.69 -29.81 -6.38
CA THR A 498 -26.45 -29.22 -5.06
C THR A 498 -25.35 -29.91 -4.27
N ASN A 499 -24.95 -31.13 -4.65
CA ASN A 499 -23.86 -31.89 -4.04
C ASN A 499 -22.55 -31.75 -4.83
N ASP A 500 -22.41 -30.67 -5.61
CA ASP A 500 -21.18 -30.40 -6.35
C ASP A 500 -19.99 -30.27 -5.37
N SER A 501 -18.97 -31.10 -5.59
CA SER A 501 -17.81 -31.19 -4.69
C SER A 501 -16.97 -29.90 -4.61
N MET A 502 -17.01 -29.07 -5.66
CA MET A 502 -16.32 -27.78 -5.68
C MET A 502 -17.10 -26.74 -4.90
N VAL A 503 -18.43 -26.75 -5.00
CA VAL A 503 -19.30 -25.94 -4.13
C VAL A 503 -19.12 -26.31 -2.67
N GLU A 504 -19.13 -27.59 -2.32
CA GLU A 504 -18.87 -28.02 -0.95
C GLU A 504 -17.52 -27.51 -0.42
N PHE A 505 -16.47 -27.61 -1.25
CA PHE A 505 -15.13 -27.11 -0.91
C PHE A 505 -15.15 -25.59 -0.64
N ILE A 506 -15.80 -24.82 -1.51
CA ILE A 506 -15.90 -23.36 -1.40
C ILE A 506 -16.70 -22.95 -0.16
N VAL A 507 -17.86 -23.56 0.07
CA VAL A 507 -18.72 -23.27 1.23
C VAL A 507 -18.01 -23.66 2.52
N GLU A 508 -17.29 -24.78 2.56
CA GLU A 508 -16.49 -25.17 3.71
C GLU A 508 -15.37 -24.16 3.99
N ALA A 509 -14.63 -23.73 2.96
CA ALA A 509 -13.55 -22.75 3.09
C ALA A 509 -14.09 -21.39 3.58
N ALA A 510 -15.17 -20.89 2.98
CA ALA A 510 -15.81 -19.65 3.38
C ALA A 510 -16.40 -19.73 4.80
N GLY A 511 -17.01 -20.86 5.14
CA GLY A 511 -17.54 -21.14 6.47
C GLY A 511 -16.47 -21.13 7.55
N ARG A 512 -15.21 -21.44 7.24
CA ARG A 512 -14.09 -21.38 8.20
C ARG A 512 -13.45 -20.00 8.33
N ALA A 513 -13.79 -19.02 7.48
CA ALA A 513 -13.16 -17.71 7.48
C ALA A 513 -13.33 -16.94 8.80
N HIS A 514 -14.45 -17.15 9.54
CA HIS A 514 -14.67 -16.52 10.84
C HIS A 514 -13.69 -16.96 11.94
N LYS A 515 -13.00 -18.10 11.73
CA LYS A 515 -11.98 -18.61 12.65
C LYS A 515 -10.59 -18.05 12.40
N ALA A 516 -10.36 -17.44 11.24
CA ALA A 516 -9.08 -16.82 10.94
C ALA A 516 -8.88 -15.59 11.83
N SER A 517 -7.65 -15.39 12.31
CA SER A 517 -7.28 -14.23 13.11
C SER A 517 -7.40 -12.93 12.32
N ALA A 518 -7.15 -12.98 11.01
CA ALA A 518 -7.47 -11.95 10.04
C ALA A 518 -7.66 -12.54 8.64
N PHE A 519 -8.27 -11.77 7.75
CA PHE A 519 -8.41 -12.15 6.36
C PHE A 519 -8.07 -10.97 5.44
N ILE A 520 -7.01 -11.15 4.65
CA ILE A 520 -6.45 -10.15 3.76
C ILE A 520 -6.75 -10.46 2.28
N PHE A 521 -7.04 -9.41 1.51
CA PHE A 521 -7.30 -9.49 0.08
C PHE A 521 -6.23 -8.74 -0.73
N ASN A 522 -5.87 -9.28 -1.90
CA ASN A 522 -5.09 -8.54 -2.89
C ASN A 522 -5.97 -7.49 -3.62
N THR A 523 -6.56 -6.57 -2.88
CA THR A 523 -7.40 -5.46 -3.40
C THR A 523 -7.23 -4.23 -2.52
N SER A 524 -7.81 -3.09 -2.92
CA SER A 524 -7.91 -1.88 -2.08
C SER A 524 -9.36 -1.41 -1.96
N SER A 525 -9.61 -0.52 -1.01
CA SER A 525 -10.93 0.10 -0.84
C SER A 525 -11.36 0.87 -2.08
N GLU A 526 -10.41 1.39 -2.84
CA GLU A 526 -10.60 2.17 -4.06
C GLU A 526 -11.09 1.29 -5.21
N LEU A 527 -10.70 0.01 -5.23
CA LEU A 527 -11.12 -0.95 -6.24
C LEU A 527 -12.49 -1.56 -5.95
N GLU A 528 -12.76 -1.93 -4.69
CA GLU A 528 -13.93 -2.73 -4.30
C GLU A 528 -14.67 -2.16 -3.06
N LYS A 529 -14.79 -0.83 -2.95
CA LYS A 529 -15.31 -0.13 -1.76
C LYS A 529 -16.56 -0.73 -1.15
N ASP A 530 -17.61 -0.90 -1.95
CA ASP A 530 -18.92 -1.32 -1.45
C ASP A 530 -18.88 -2.75 -0.91
N VAL A 531 -18.18 -3.64 -1.60
CA VAL A 531 -17.96 -5.03 -1.17
C VAL A 531 -17.13 -5.07 0.11
N MET A 532 -16.02 -4.33 0.15
CA MET A 532 -15.15 -4.27 1.33
C MET A 532 -15.88 -3.73 2.56
N ASN A 533 -16.76 -2.74 2.39
CA ASN A 533 -17.59 -2.23 3.49
C ASN A 533 -18.51 -3.30 4.06
N VAL A 534 -19.21 -4.06 3.21
CA VAL A 534 -20.09 -5.17 3.64
C VAL A 534 -19.28 -6.25 4.36
N LEU A 535 -18.14 -6.66 3.80
CA LEU A 535 -17.27 -7.65 4.41
C LEU A 535 -16.74 -7.19 5.77
N SER A 536 -16.30 -5.93 5.89
CA SER A 536 -15.79 -5.38 7.16
C SER A 536 -16.86 -5.28 8.25
N SER A 537 -18.14 -5.12 7.87
CA SER A 537 -19.26 -5.16 8.82
C SER A 537 -19.59 -6.58 9.30
N THR A 538 -19.23 -7.60 8.53
CA THR A 538 -19.50 -9.01 8.82
C THR A 538 -18.33 -9.66 9.55
N PHE A 539 -17.09 -9.25 9.23
CA PHE A 539 -15.86 -9.82 9.78
C PHE A 539 -14.95 -8.71 10.33
N PRO A 540 -14.62 -8.72 11.63
CA PRO A 540 -13.94 -7.61 12.29
C PRO A 540 -12.50 -7.36 11.82
N ASN A 541 -11.82 -8.38 11.28
CA ASN A 541 -10.41 -8.34 10.87
C ASN A 541 -10.22 -8.62 9.37
N ILE A 542 -11.08 -8.03 8.52
CA ILE A 542 -10.90 -8.06 7.06
C ILE A 542 -10.25 -6.76 6.55
N CYS A 543 -9.27 -6.87 5.67
CA CYS A 543 -8.73 -5.70 4.96
C CYS A 543 -8.15 -6.02 3.58
N GLY A 544 -8.11 -4.99 2.73
CA GLY A 544 -7.39 -5.03 1.45
C GLY A 544 -5.96 -4.52 1.63
N ILE A 545 -4.99 -5.23 1.07
CA ILE A 545 -3.56 -4.87 1.09
C ILE A 545 -2.97 -4.70 -0.32
N GLY A 546 -3.79 -4.82 -1.36
CA GLY A 546 -3.36 -4.77 -2.75
C GLY A 546 -3.44 -3.36 -3.37
N PRO A 547 -3.05 -3.22 -4.64
CA PRO A 547 -2.41 -4.26 -5.47
C PRO A 547 -1.00 -4.64 -4.99
N LEU A 548 -0.74 -5.95 -4.79
CA LEU A 548 0.54 -6.44 -4.26
C LEU A 548 1.74 -6.09 -5.16
N SER A 549 1.55 -6.03 -6.48
CA SER A 549 2.60 -5.62 -7.42
C SER A 549 3.07 -4.18 -7.17
N SER A 550 2.13 -3.26 -6.91
CA SER A 550 2.46 -1.86 -6.59
C SER A 550 3.10 -1.73 -5.20
N LEU A 551 2.63 -2.49 -4.21
CA LEU A 551 3.20 -2.51 -2.87
C LEU A 551 4.65 -3.02 -2.85
N LEU A 552 4.95 -4.06 -3.63
CA LEU A 552 6.30 -4.60 -3.76
C LEU A 552 7.25 -3.69 -4.53
N SER A 553 6.79 -3.08 -5.63
CA SER A 553 7.64 -2.21 -6.45
C SER A 553 8.08 -0.96 -5.66
N GLN A 554 7.26 -0.51 -4.71
CA GLN A 554 7.54 0.62 -3.84
C GLN A 554 8.29 0.26 -2.55
N SER A 555 8.58 -1.03 -2.31
CA SER A 555 9.29 -1.47 -1.11
C SER A 555 10.82 -1.28 -1.26
N PRO A 556 11.49 -0.55 -0.35
CA PRO A 556 12.94 -0.33 -0.40
C PRO A 556 13.73 -1.64 -0.32
N HIS A 557 14.89 -1.70 -0.98
CA HIS A 557 15.87 -2.80 -0.84
C HIS A 557 15.28 -4.20 -1.09
N ASN A 558 14.50 -4.36 -2.16
CA ASN A 558 14.00 -5.67 -2.60
C ASN A 558 15.13 -6.55 -3.19
N HIS A 559 16.02 -7.02 -2.32
CA HIS A 559 17.03 -8.03 -2.61
C HIS A 559 16.42 -9.39 -3.03
N LEU A 560 15.10 -9.54 -2.87
CA LEU A 560 14.30 -10.68 -3.33
C LEU A 560 13.71 -10.46 -4.74
N ALA A 561 14.15 -9.45 -5.49
CA ALA A 561 13.68 -9.21 -6.86
C ALA A 561 13.90 -10.43 -7.77
N SER A 562 14.99 -11.17 -7.56
CA SER A 562 15.32 -12.41 -8.30
C SER A 562 14.48 -13.62 -7.88
N LEU A 563 13.79 -13.59 -6.75
CA LEU A 563 12.97 -14.70 -6.30
C LEU A 563 11.65 -14.71 -7.08
N SER A 564 11.36 -15.75 -7.86
CA SER A 564 10.09 -15.85 -8.59
C SER A 564 9.56 -17.30 -8.57
N THR A 565 8.26 -17.47 -8.75
CA THR A 565 7.62 -18.80 -8.72
C THR A 565 6.88 -19.10 -10.01
N ASN A 566 7.44 -18.69 -11.15
CA ASN A 566 6.86 -19.07 -12.44
C ASN A 566 7.11 -20.56 -12.69
N LEU A 567 6.03 -21.34 -12.75
CA LEU A 567 6.07 -22.78 -13.05
C LEU A 567 6.44 -23.03 -14.51
N TRP A 568 6.44 -21.98 -15.34
CA TRP A 568 6.76 -22.02 -16.75
C TRP A 568 8.05 -21.26 -17.04
N LYS A 569 8.86 -21.78 -17.95
CA LYS A 569 10.12 -21.14 -18.37
C LYS A 569 9.82 -19.90 -19.21
N GLU A 570 10.27 -18.74 -18.75
CA GLU A 570 10.11 -17.45 -19.43
C GLU A 570 10.96 -17.38 -20.72
N ASP A 571 10.39 -16.80 -21.78
CA ASP A 571 11.13 -16.43 -22.98
C ASP A 571 11.57 -14.97 -22.94
N ASN A 572 12.87 -14.76 -22.70
CA ASN A 572 13.48 -13.44 -22.62
C ASN A 572 13.48 -12.68 -23.96
N LYS A 573 13.18 -13.34 -25.09
CA LYS A 573 13.03 -12.67 -26.40
C LYS A 573 11.88 -11.67 -26.41
N CYS A 574 10.87 -11.86 -25.55
CA CYS A 574 9.70 -10.97 -25.49
C CYS A 574 10.13 -9.53 -25.23
N LEU A 575 10.97 -9.30 -24.21
CA LEU A 575 11.41 -7.94 -23.86
C LEU A 575 12.28 -7.34 -24.96
N GLY A 576 13.23 -8.12 -25.50
CA GLY A 576 14.08 -7.65 -26.60
C GLY A 576 13.31 -7.25 -27.87
N TRP A 577 12.19 -7.92 -28.16
CA TRP A 577 11.31 -7.55 -29.27
C TRP A 577 10.51 -6.27 -29.00
N LEU A 578 10.12 -6.03 -27.73
CA LEU A 578 9.37 -4.84 -27.33
C LEU A 578 10.20 -3.56 -27.39
N GLU A 579 11.52 -3.64 -27.17
CA GLU A 579 12.44 -2.49 -27.21
C GLU A 579 12.43 -1.76 -28.57
N SER A 580 12.11 -2.46 -29.66
CA SER A 580 12.08 -1.86 -31.00
C SER A 580 10.71 -1.28 -31.38
N LYS A 581 9.75 -1.22 -30.46
CA LYS A 581 8.36 -0.84 -30.74
C LYS A 581 8.04 0.53 -30.18
N GLU A 582 7.23 1.29 -30.91
CA GLU A 582 6.81 2.62 -30.49
C GLU A 582 5.99 2.55 -29.19
N PRO A 583 6.06 3.60 -28.34
CA PRO A 583 5.25 3.67 -27.13
C PRO A 583 3.76 3.45 -27.42
N ARG A 584 3.11 2.60 -26.61
CA ARG A 584 1.68 2.27 -26.70
C ARG A 584 1.20 1.76 -28.06
N SER A 585 2.08 1.09 -28.81
CA SER A 585 1.74 0.51 -30.11
C SER A 585 1.43 -0.98 -30.07
N VAL A 586 1.75 -1.69 -28.97
CA VAL A 586 1.67 -3.15 -28.90
C VAL A 586 0.47 -3.59 -28.08
N VAL A 587 -0.32 -4.53 -28.63
CA VAL A 587 -1.31 -5.30 -27.88
C VAL A 587 -0.65 -6.51 -27.25
N TYR A 588 -0.67 -6.60 -25.92
CA TYR A 588 -0.28 -7.79 -25.21
C TYR A 588 -1.46 -8.76 -25.10
N VAL A 589 -1.27 -10.04 -25.38
CA VAL A 589 -2.33 -11.06 -25.35
C VAL A 589 -1.90 -12.22 -24.47
N ASN A 590 -2.64 -12.49 -23.39
CA ASN A 590 -2.39 -13.64 -22.52
C ASN A 590 -3.66 -14.08 -21.76
N PHE A 591 -4.08 -15.32 -21.97
CA PHE A 591 -5.26 -15.91 -21.34
C PHE A 591 -4.97 -16.73 -20.07
N GLY A 592 -3.78 -16.55 -19.49
CA GLY A 592 -3.40 -17.17 -18.22
C GLY A 592 -2.83 -18.58 -18.37
N SER A 593 -2.71 -19.28 -17.24
CA SER A 593 -1.97 -20.55 -17.14
C SER A 593 -2.84 -21.81 -17.23
N MET A 594 -4.16 -21.67 -17.18
CA MET A 594 -5.10 -22.81 -17.12
C MET A 594 -6.13 -22.81 -18.25
N THR A 595 -6.36 -21.67 -18.91
CA THR A 595 -7.41 -21.54 -19.92
C THR A 595 -7.07 -22.39 -21.15
N VAL A 596 -7.97 -23.32 -21.49
CA VAL A 596 -7.92 -24.12 -22.71
C VAL A 596 -8.94 -23.56 -23.69
N MET A 597 -8.50 -23.25 -24.91
CA MET A 597 -9.37 -22.74 -25.97
C MET A 597 -9.55 -23.78 -27.09
N THR A 598 -10.71 -23.77 -27.73
CA THR A 598 -10.94 -24.60 -28.92
C THR A 598 -10.14 -24.07 -30.11
N ALA A 599 -9.81 -24.93 -31.06
CA ALA A 599 -9.12 -24.53 -32.28
C ALA A 599 -9.88 -23.46 -33.08
N GLU A 600 -11.22 -23.52 -33.09
CA GLU A 600 -12.06 -22.50 -33.73
C GLU A 600 -11.90 -21.12 -33.08
N LYS A 601 -12.00 -21.05 -31.75
CA LYS A 601 -11.82 -19.78 -31.02
C LYS A 601 -10.41 -19.23 -31.19
N LEU A 602 -9.41 -20.11 -31.17
CA LEU A 602 -8.02 -19.73 -31.44
C LEU A 602 -7.86 -19.10 -32.83
N LEU A 603 -8.51 -19.67 -33.85
CA LEU A 603 -8.46 -19.19 -35.23
C LEU A 603 -9.07 -17.79 -35.35
N GLU A 604 -10.19 -17.55 -34.68
CA GLU A 604 -10.84 -16.24 -34.69
C GLU A 604 -9.99 -15.16 -33.99
N PHE A 605 -9.34 -15.49 -32.86
CA PHE A 605 -8.36 -14.57 -32.25
C PHE A 605 -7.15 -14.32 -33.13
N ALA A 606 -6.57 -15.37 -33.72
CA ALA A 606 -5.40 -15.26 -34.57
C ALA A 606 -5.67 -14.32 -35.75
N TRP A 607 -6.74 -14.56 -36.51
CA TRP A 607 -7.07 -13.73 -37.67
C TRP A 607 -7.61 -12.36 -37.27
N GLY A 608 -8.31 -12.21 -36.16
CA GLY A 608 -8.72 -10.88 -35.67
C GLY A 608 -7.52 -10.00 -35.29
N LEU A 609 -6.54 -10.58 -34.60
CA LEU A 609 -5.27 -9.92 -34.30
C LEU A 609 -4.50 -9.61 -35.60
N ALA A 610 -4.39 -10.56 -36.53
CA ALA A 610 -3.74 -10.32 -37.81
C ALA A 610 -4.41 -9.20 -38.61
N ASN A 611 -5.74 -9.18 -38.67
CA ASN A 611 -6.50 -8.21 -39.46
C ASN A 611 -6.45 -6.79 -38.88
N SER A 612 -6.35 -6.64 -37.55
CA SER A 612 -6.23 -5.31 -36.91
C SER A 612 -5.03 -4.48 -37.36
N LYS A 613 -4.01 -5.11 -37.97
CA LYS A 613 -2.73 -4.50 -38.36
C LYS A 613 -1.91 -3.90 -37.20
N GLN A 614 -2.40 -3.94 -35.96
CA GLN A 614 -1.66 -3.54 -34.76
C GLN A 614 -0.51 -4.51 -34.43
N PRO A 615 0.66 -4.03 -33.98
CA PRO A 615 1.66 -4.90 -33.38
C PRO A 615 1.12 -5.66 -32.17
N PHE A 616 1.49 -6.93 -32.01
CA PHE A 616 1.02 -7.71 -30.86
C PHE A 616 2.05 -8.73 -30.35
N LEU A 617 2.07 -8.93 -29.03
CA LEU A 617 2.79 -10.00 -28.36
C LEU A 617 1.78 -10.99 -27.80
N TRP A 618 1.73 -12.19 -28.34
CA TRP A 618 0.81 -13.23 -27.90
C TRP A 618 1.53 -14.36 -27.17
N ILE A 619 1.18 -14.51 -25.90
CA ILE A 619 1.58 -15.66 -25.09
C ILE A 619 0.56 -16.76 -25.28
N ILE A 620 1.01 -17.83 -25.91
CA ILE A 620 0.20 -19.01 -26.15
C ILE A 620 1.03 -20.25 -25.90
N ARG A 621 0.35 -21.24 -25.33
CA ARG A 621 0.87 -22.56 -25.03
C ARG A 621 0.32 -23.53 -26.06
N PRO A 622 1.08 -23.89 -27.12
CA PRO A 622 0.58 -24.76 -28.17
C PRO A 622 0.16 -26.14 -27.65
N ASP A 623 0.73 -26.57 -26.52
CA ASP A 623 0.39 -27.80 -25.79
C ASP A 623 -0.99 -27.78 -25.14
N LEU A 624 -1.56 -26.59 -24.86
CA LEU A 624 -2.90 -26.43 -24.29
C LEU A 624 -4.00 -26.30 -25.34
N VAL A 625 -3.69 -26.40 -26.63
CA VAL A 625 -4.68 -26.29 -27.70
C VAL A 625 -4.70 -27.58 -28.52
N ILE A 626 -5.78 -28.35 -28.39
CA ILE A 626 -6.03 -29.53 -29.24
C ILE A 626 -6.12 -29.04 -30.69
N GLY A 627 -5.12 -29.37 -31.51
CA GLY A 627 -5.01 -28.90 -32.90
C GLY A 627 -4.42 -27.49 -33.06
N GLY A 628 -3.85 -26.88 -32.02
CA GLY A 628 -3.33 -25.51 -32.06
C GLY A 628 -2.20 -25.29 -33.07
N SER A 629 -1.39 -26.30 -33.34
CA SER A 629 -0.35 -26.26 -34.39
C SER A 629 -0.91 -26.11 -35.80
N VAL A 630 -2.17 -26.50 -36.03
CA VAL A 630 -2.86 -26.32 -37.32
C VAL A 630 -3.35 -24.89 -37.48
N VAL A 631 -3.72 -24.23 -36.37
CA VAL A 631 -4.26 -22.87 -36.36
C VAL A 631 -3.15 -21.82 -36.52
N LEU A 632 -1.98 -22.05 -35.91
CA LEU A 632 -0.78 -21.24 -36.10
C LEU A 632 -0.03 -21.68 -37.37
N SER A 633 -0.73 -21.65 -38.51
CA SER A 633 -0.21 -22.10 -39.81
C SER A 633 0.97 -21.23 -40.28
N SER A 634 1.74 -21.75 -41.24
CA SER A 634 2.78 -20.97 -41.91
C SER A 634 2.23 -19.72 -42.60
N GLU A 635 0.99 -19.76 -43.08
CA GLU A 635 0.28 -18.60 -43.62
C GLU A 635 0.10 -17.50 -42.56
N PHE A 636 -0.40 -17.85 -41.37
CA PHE A 636 -0.55 -16.90 -40.27
C PHE A 636 0.80 -16.33 -39.82
N VAL A 637 1.81 -17.18 -39.64
CA VAL A 637 3.15 -16.74 -39.23
C VAL A 637 3.78 -15.78 -40.25
N ASN A 638 3.57 -16.04 -41.54
CA ASN A 638 4.03 -15.13 -42.60
C ASN A 638 3.27 -13.79 -42.57
N GLU A 639 1.95 -13.81 -42.42
CA GLU A 639 1.10 -12.61 -42.35
C GLU A 639 1.47 -11.67 -41.20
N ILE A 640 1.95 -12.20 -40.07
CA ILE A 640 2.28 -11.38 -38.89
C ILE A 640 3.77 -11.09 -38.76
N SER A 641 4.60 -11.54 -39.69
CA SER A 641 6.07 -11.61 -39.53
C SER A 641 6.77 -10.29 -39.18
N ASP A 642 6.19 -9.15 -39.55
CA ASP A 642 6.71 -7.81 -39.28
C ASP A 642 6.19 -7.17 -37.97
N ARG A 643 5.12 -7.73 -37.38
CA ARG A 643 4.30 -7.06 -36.35
C ARG A 643 3.85 -7.93 -35.18
N GLY A 644 3.87 -9.24 -35.32
CA GLY A 644 3.48 -10.20 -34.27
C GLY A 644 4.67 -10.94 -33.70
N LEU A 645 4.65 -11.19 -32.39
CA LEU A 645 5.51 -12.18 -31.74
C LEU A 645 4.66 -13.18 -30.96
N ILE A 646 4.94 -14.46 -31.15
CA ILE A 646 4.31 -15.56 -30.41
C ILE A 646 5.36 -16.19 -29.50
N ALA A 647 5.04 -16.36 -28.23
CA ALA A 647 5.94 -16.98 -27.25
C ALA A 647 5.18 -17.93 -26.31
N GLY A 648 5.90 -18.91 -25.76
CA GLY A 648 5.31 -19.90 -24.84
C GLY A 648 4.99 -19.33 -23.44
N TRP A 649 5.82 -18.42 -22.95
CA TRP A 649 5.65 -17.74 -21.67
C TRP A 649 6.52 -16.48 -21.60
N CYS A 650 6.18 -15.52 -20.75
CA CYS A 650 6.94 -14.27 -20.59
C CYS A 650 6.93 -13.75 -19.14
N PRO A 651 7.85 -12.85 -18.76
CA PRO A 651 7.77 -12.09 -17.51
C PRO A 651 6.65 -11.04 -17.60
N GLN A 652 5.39 -11.46 -17.41
CA GLN A 652 4.19 -10.65 -17.66
C GLN A 652 4.23 -9.25 -17.01
N GLU A 653 4.65 -9.13 -15.75
CA GLU A 653 4.72 -7.83 -15.07
C GLU A 653 5.70 -6.86 -15.77
N GLN A 654 6.83 -7.38 -16.28
CA GLN A 654 7.79 -6.55 -17.01
C GLN A 654 7.24 -6.18 -18.39
N VAL A 655 6.57 -7.11 -19.06
CA VAL A 655 5.88 -6.85 -20.34
C VAL A 655 4.82 -5.77 -20.16
N LEU A 656 3.90 -5.90 -19.20
CA LEU A 656 2.84 -4.92 -18.96
C LEU A 656 3.39 -3.53 -18.61
N ASN A 657 4.49 -3.46 -17.87
CA ASN A 657 5.14 -2.18 -17.54
C ASN A 657 6.02 -1.61 -18.68
N HIS A 658 6.22 -2.36 -19.77
CA HIS A 658 7.01 -1.89 -20.90
C HIS A 658 6.27 -0.75 -21.64
N PRO A 659 6.95 0.37 -21.97
CA PRO A 659 6.30 1.56 -22.53
C PRO A 659 5.62 1.34 -23.89
N SER A 660 6.03 0.30 -24.64
CA SER A 660 5.41 -0.05 -25.92
C SER A 660 4.03 -0.70 -25.79
N ILE A 661 3.64 -1.23 -24.62
CA ILE A 661 2.31 -1.83 -24.44
C ILE A 661 1.24 -0.73 -24.43
N GLY A 662 0.27 -0.85 -25.33
CA GLY A 662 -0.89 0.04 -25.44
C GLY A 662 -2.18 -0.57 -24.90
N GLY A 663 -2.29 -1.91 -24.90
CA GLY A 663 -3.48 -2.61 -24.44
C GLY A 663 -3.22 -4.07 -24.09
N PHE A 664 -4.11 -4.65 -23.27
CA PHE A 664 -3.99 -6.02 -22.79
C PHE A 664 -5.26 -6.83 -23.05
N LEU A 665 -5.18 -7.80 -23.96
CA LEU A 665 -6.21 -8.80 -24.18
C LEU A 665 -6.02 -9.95 -23.19
N THR A 666 -7.00 -10.14 -22.31
CA THR A 666 -6.90 -11.01 -21.14
C THR A 666 -8.19 -11.76 -20.84
N HIS A 667 -8.05 -12.89 -20.17
CA HIS A 667 -9.15 -13.63 -19.54
C HIS A 667 -9.69 -12.98 -18.26
N CYS A 668 -9.12 -11.85 -17.82
CA CYS A 668 -9.54 -11.11 -16.62
C CYS A 668 -9.31 -11.84 -15.29
N GLY A 669 -8.39 -12.78 -15.19
CA GLY A 669 -7.99 -13.33 -13.88
C GLY A 669 -7.43 -12.23 -12.96
N TRP A 670 -7.70 -12.31 -11.64
CA TRP A 670 -7.45 -11.19 -10.73
C TRP A 670 -6.02 -10.67 -10.68
N ASN A 671 -5.02 -11.57 -10.75
CA ASN A 671 -3.62 -11.15 -10.83
C ASN A 671 -3.35 -10.32 -12.08
N SER A 672 -3.85 -10.75 -13.24
CA SER A 672 -3.69 -10.02 -14.50
C SER A 672 -4.40 -8.67 -14.47
N THR A 673 -5.60 -8.61 -13.86
CA THR A 673 -6.35 -7.36 -13.66
C THR A 673 -5.57 -6.37 -12.79
N THR A 674 -5.08 -6.81 -11.63
CA THR A 674 -4.33 -5.95 -10.70
C THR A 674 -2.96 -5.53 -11.25
N GLU A 675 -2.30 -6.39 -12.01
CA GLU A 675 -1.05 -6.08 -12.73
C GLU A 675 -1.29 -5.05 -13.85
N SER A 676 -2.37 -5.18 -14.62
CA SER A 676 -2.73 -4.21 -15.67
C SER A 676 -3.06 -2.83 -15.10
N ILE A 677 -3.79 -2.78 -13.97
CA ILE A 677 -4.06 -1.54 -13.23
C ILE A 677 -2.77 -0.93 -12.73
N SER A 678 -1.88 -1.73 -12.14
CA SER A 678 -0.57 -1.25 -11.66
C SER A 678 0.32 -0.75 -12.79
N ALA A 679 0.22 -1.35 -13.97
CA ALA A 679 0.96 -0.92 -15.16
C ALA A 679 0.35 0.32 -15.83
N GLY A 680 -0.97 0.52 -15.72
CA GLY A 680 -1.69 1.59 -16.40
C GLY A 680 -2.11 1.21 -17.82
N VAL A 681 -2.41 -0.07 -18.05
CA VAL A 681 -2.74 -0.63 -19.38
C VAL A 681 -4.25 -0.97 -19.45
N PRO A 682 -5.01 -0.39 -20.40
CA PRO A 682 -6.41 -0.76 -20.66
C PRO A 682 -6.58 -2.21 -21.13
N MET A 683 -7.76 -2.78 -20.91
CA MET A 683 -7.99 -4.22 -21.14
C MET A 683 -9.05 -4.52 -22.22
N LEU A 684 -8.84 -5.59 -22.97
CA LEU A 684 -9.90 -6.32 -23.67
C LEU A 684 -10.15 -7.62 -22.92
N CYS A 685 -11.40 -7.85 -22.59
CA CYS A 685 -11.83 -8.85 -21.62
C CYS A 685 -12.47 -10.01 -22.35
N TRP A 686 -12.00 -11.23 -22.09
CA TRP A 686 -12.62 -12.45 -22.57
C TRP A 686 -12.73 -13.47 -21.41
N PRO A 687 -13.70 -13.26 -20.49
CA PRO A 687 -13.82 -14.10 -19.30
C PRO A 687 -14.25 -15.53 -19.65
N PHE A 688 -13.64 -16.52 -19.00
CA PHE A 688 -13.92 -17.94 -19.23
C PHE A 688 -14.56 -18.61 -18.01
N PHE A 689 -13.89 -18.60 -16.85
CA PHE A 689 -14.34 -19.33 -15.65
C PHE A 689 -13.97 -18.65 -14.32
N ALA A 690 -14.39 -19.25 -13.20
CA ALA A 690 -14.15 -18.80 -11.84
C ALA A 690 -14.57 -17.35 -11.63
N ASP A 691 -13.65 -16.50 -11.14
CA ASP A 691 -13.86 -15.09 -10.81
C ASP A 691 -13.85 -14.15 -12.05
N GLN A 692 -13.49 -14.67 -13.22
CA GLN A 692 -13.27 -13.86 -14.43
C GLN A 692 -14.50 -13.07 -14.89
N PRO A 693 -15.74 -13.61 -14.87
CA PRO A 693 -16.93 -12.82 -15.22
C PRO A 693 -17.14 -11.63 -14.27
N ALA A 694 -16.92 -11.83 -12.96
CA ALA A 694 -17.02 -10.75 -11.97
C ALA A 694 -15.95 -9.68 -12.21
N ASN A 695 -14.71 -10.10 -12.50
CA ASN A 695 -13.63 -9.19 -12.86
C ASN A 695 -13.96 -8.38 -14.12
N CYS A 696 -14.45 -9.03 -15.18
CA CYS A 696 -14.88 -8.39 -16.41
C CYS A 696 -15.97 -7.35 -16.14
N ARG A 697 -16.96 -7.68 -15.30
CA ARG A 697 -18.01 -6.73 -14.89
C ARG A 697 -17.45 -5.48 -14.24
N TYR A 698 -16.49 -5.61 -13.34
CA TYR A 698 -15.82 -4.45 -12.75
C TYR A 698 -15.04 -3.65 -13.79
N ILE A 699 -14.25 -4.32 -14.63
CA ILE A 699 -13.42 -3.70 -15.66
C ILE A 699 -14.25 -2.87 -16.64
N CYS A 700 -15.34 -3.44 -17.14
CA CYS A 700 -16.14 -2.84 -18.20
C CYS A 700 -17.19 -1.86 -17.68
N ASN A 701 -17.87 -2.16 -16.57
CA ASN A 701 -19.06 -1.40 -16.14
C ASN A 701 -18.81 -0.52 -14.92
N THR A 702 -17.86 -0.85 -14.06
CA THR A 702 -17.60 -0.08 -12.83
C THR A 702 -16.43 0.88 -13.03
N TRP A 703 -15.31 0.36 -13.52
CA TRP A 703 -14.08 1.12 -13.71
C TRP A 703 -13.99 1.73 -15.11
N GLU A 704 -14.68 1.13 -16.08
CA GLU A 704 -14.67 1.53 -17.49
C GLU A 704 -13.24 1.67 -18.04
N ILE A 705 -12.39 0.69 -17.73
CA ILE A 705 -10.99 0.58 -18.17
C ILE A 705 -10.78 -0.55 -19.18
N GLY A 706 -11.87 -1.20 -19.62
CA GLY A 706 -11.81 -2.22 -20.66
C GLY A 706 -13.14 -2.46 -21.36
N MET A 707 -13.10 -3.29 -22.40
CA MET A 707 -14.26 -3.73 -23.18
C MET A 707 -14.32 -5.26 -23.22
N GLU A 708 -15.52 -5.82 -23.22
CA GLU A 708 -15.76 -7.27 -23.28
C GLU A 708 -15.84 -7.74 -24.74
N ILE A 709 -15.22 -8.89 -25.01
CA ILE A 709 -15.33 -9.66 -26.25
C ILE A 709 -16.37 -10.76 -26.01
N ASP A 710 -17.26 -10.99 -26.98
CA ASP A 710 -18.27 -12.05 -26.87
C ASP A 710 -17.63 -13.44 -26.64
N THR A 711 -18.34 -14.31 -25.91
CA THR A 711 -17.90 -15.68 -25.64
C THR A 711 -17.75 -16.48 -26.94
N ASN A 712 -18.59 -16.20 -27.95
CA ASN A 712 -18.56 -16.72 -29.30
C ASN A 712 -17.73 -15.82 -30.22
N VAL A 713 -16.47 -15.61 -29.83
CA VAL A 713 -15.51 -14.73 -30.50
C VAL A 713 -15.55 -14.86 -32.03
N LYS A 714 -15.56 -13.71 -32.71
CA LYS A 714 -15.42 -13.58 -34.17
C LYS A 714 -14.26 -12.66 -34.52
N ARG A 715 -13.51 -12.98 -35.57
CA ARG A 715 -12.32 -12.22 -35.99
C ARG A 715 -12.61 -10.74 -36.26
N ASP A 716 -13.76 -10.45 -36.88
CA ASP A 716 -14.15 -9.07 -37.20
C ASP A 716 -14.44 -8.27 -35.92
N GLU A 717 -14.99 -8.92 -34.90
CA GLU A 717 -15.22 -8.31 -33.59
C GLU A 717 -13.89 -8.03 -32.88
N VAL A 718 -12.97 -9.01 -32.88
CA VAL A 718 -11.63 -8.87 -32.29
C VAL A 718 -10.86 -7.74 -32.98
N GLU A 719 -10.87 -7.70 -34.31
CA GLU A 719 -10.25 -6.63 -35.11
C GLU A 719 -10.78 -5.25 -34.70
N ASN A 720 -12.10 -5.09 -34.68
CA ASN A 720 -12.75 -3.83 -34.34
C ASN A 720 -12.46 -3.39 -32.89
N LEU A 721 -12.50 -4.31 -31.93
CA LEU A 721 -12.24 -4.02 -30.52
C LEU A 721 -10.77 -3.69 -30.25
N VAL A 722 -9.84 -4.37 -30.94
CA VAL A 722 -8.40 -4.05 -30.89
C VAL A 722 -8.16 -2.64 -31.43
N ASN A 723 -8.73 -2.30 -32.58
CA ASN A 723 -8.59 -0.96 -33.15
C ASN A 723 -9.24 0.13 -32.28
N GLU A 724 -10.42 -0.14 -31.70
CA GLU A 724 -11.08 0.79 -30.78
C GLU A 724 -10.29 1.01 -29.48
N LEU A 725 -9.62 -0.04 -28.97
CA LEU A 725 -8.75 0.05 -27.80
C LEU A 725 -7.51 0.92 -28.08
N MET A 726 -6.87 0.71 -29.22
CA MET A 726 -5.57 1.31 -29.57
C MET A 726 -5.71 2.73 -30.13
N GLU A 727 -6.69 2.97 -30.99
CA GLU A 727 -6.82 4.22 -31.76
C GLU A 727 -8.15 4.95 -31.52
N GLY A 728 -9.17 4.22 -31.06
CA GLY A 728 -10.53 4.72 -30.88
C GLY A 728 -10.73 5.70 -29.70
N GLU A 729 -11.88 6.36 -29.69
CA GLU A 729 -12.24 7.32 -28.64
C GLU A 729 -12.56 6.63 -27.31
N LYS A 730 -13.09 5.40 -27.32
CA LYS A 730 -13.24 4.61 -26.09
C LYS A 730 -11.88 4.23 -25.54
N GLY A 731 -10.95 3.80 -26.41
CA GLY A 731 -9.53 3.58 -26.10
C GLY A 731 -8.90 4.72 -25.30
N LYS A 732 -8.97 5.93 -25.84
CA LYS A 732 -8.44 7.15 -25.19
C LYS A 732 -9.09 7.45 -23.84
N LYS A 733 -10.40 7.19 -23.68
CA LYS A 733 -11.11 7.38 -22.39
C LYS A 733 -10.67 6.35 -21.35
N MET A 734 -10.60 5.07 -21.73
CA MET A 734 -10.12 4.00 -20.87
C MET A 734 -8.68 4.27 -20.41
N TRP A 735 -7.85 4.80 -21.31
CA TRP A 735 -6.47 5.17 -20.99
C TRP A 735 -6.39 6.26 -19.92
N LYS A 736 -7.24 7.28 -19.97
CA LYS A 736 -7.30 8.30 -18.90
C LYS A 736 -7.69 7.68 -17.55
N LYS A 737 -8.73 6.83 -17.55
CA LYS A 737 -9.24 6.18 -16.33
C LYS A 737 -8.24 5.22 -15.71
N ILE A 738 -7.57 4.38 -16.50
CA ILE A 738 -6.59 3.42 -15.97
C ILE A 738 -5.38 4.14 -15.36
N ILE A 739 -4.95 5.27 -15.91
CA ILE A 739 -3.85 6.06 -15.34
C ILE A 739 -4.25 6.70 -14.00
N GLU A 740 -5.48 7.21 -13.90
CA GLU A 740 -6.01 7.68 -12.61
C GLU A 740 -6.07 6.56 -11.57
N MET A 741 -6.50 5.37 -11.97
CA MET A 741 -6.53 4.19 -11.09
C MET A 741 -5.13 3.72 -10.69
N LYS A 742 -4.17 3.71 -11.63
CA LYS A 742 -2.76 3.41 -11.34
C LYS A 742 -2.23 4.35 -10.26
N THR A 743 -2.43 5.66 -10.41
CA THR A 743 -1.98 6.65 -9.43
C THR A 743 -2.60 6.37 -8.05
N LYS A 744 -3.90 6.08 -7.97
CA LYS A 744 -4.55 5.75 -6.69
C LYS A 744 -3.98 4.46 -6.08
N ALA A 745 -3.79 3.42 -6.88
CA ALA A 745 -3.19 2.17 -6.41
C ALA A 745 -1.77 2.38 -5.86
N GLU A 746 -0.96 3.24 -6.50
CA GLU A 746 0.36 3.65 -5.99
C GLU A 746 0.25 4.43 -4.67
N GLU A 747 -0.72 5.35 -4.58
CA GLU A 747 -0.98 6.13 -3.36
C GLU A 747 -1.46 5.28 -2.18
N ASP A 748 -2.27 4.24 -2.43
CA ASP A 748 -2.76 3.32 -1.39
C ASP A 748 -1.66 2.40 -0.85
N THR A 749 -0.67 2.08 -1.68
CA THR A 749 0.35 1.07 -1.40
C THR A 749 1.69 1.66 -0.97
N ARG A 750 1.83 2.99 -0.91
CA ARG A 750 3.00 3.67 -0.32
C ARG A 750 2.83 3.95 1.18
N PRO A 751 3.89 4.28 1.93
CA PRO A 751 3.78 4.67 3.33
C PRO A 751 2.73 5.76 3.57
N GLY A 752 1.77 5.48 4.45
CA GLY A 752 0.62 6.35 4.74
C GLY A 752 -0.64 6.07 3.91
N GLY A 753 -0.56 5.23 2.87
CA GLY A 753 -1.71 4.74 2.12
C GLY A 753 -2.47 3.64 2.85
N CYS A 754 -3.76 3.45 2.52
CA CYS A 754 -4.64 2.52 3.22
C CYS A 754 -4.18 1.06 3.12
N SER A 755 -3.85 0.57 1.92
CA SER A 755 -3.37 -0.81 1.73
C SER A 755 -2.05 -1.06 2.46
N TYR A 756 -1.12 -0.10 2.42
CA TYR A 756 0.13 -0.17 3.19
C TYR A 756 -0.15 -0.27 4.70
N MET A 757 -0.97 0.64 5.23
CA MET A 757 -1.32 0.66 6.65
C MET A 757 -2.07 -0.59 7.09
N ASN A 758 -2.93 -1.15 6.24
CA ASN A 758 -3.64 -2.40 6.51
C ASN A 758 -2.67 -3.58 6.68
N LEU A 759 -1.62 -3.67 5.84
CA LEU A 759 -0.59 -4.69 5.99
C LEU A 759 0.19 -4.51 7.31
N GLU A 760 0.62 -3.29 7.62
CA GLU A 760 1.31 -2.99 8.90
C GLU A 760 0.44 -3.33 10.11
N LYS A 761 -0.86 -3.02 10.03
CA LYS A 761 -1.85 -3.33 11.07
C LYS A 761 -1.95 -4.83 11.29
N VAL A 762 -2.14 -5.63 10.24
CA VAL A 762 -2.23 -7.09 10.35
C VAL A 762 -0.93 -7.67 10.92
N ILE A 763 0.22 -7.16 10.51
CA ILE A 763 1.50 -7.62 11.04
C ILE A 763 1.60 -7.35 12.54
N LYS A 764 1.35 -6.10 12.96
CA LYS A 764 1.51 -5.68 14.36
C LYS A 764 0.46 -6.28 15.28
N GLU A 765 -0.80 -6.22 14.89
CA GLU A 765 -1.94 -6.56 15.76
C GLU A 765 -2.33 -8.03 15.70
N VAL A 766 -1.92 -8.77 14.66
CA VAL A 766 -2.31 -10.16 14.45
C VAL A 766 -1.09 -11.07 14.41
N LEU A 767 -0.17 -10.88 13.46
CA LEU A 767 0.93 -11.83 13.23
C LEU A 767 2.00 -11.80 14.33
N LEU A 768 2.24 -10.65 14.96
CA LEU A 768 3.21 -10.48 16.04
C LEU A 768 2.59 -10.56 17.44
N LYS A 769 1.26 -10.67 17.54
CA LYS A 769 0.58 -10.71 18.83
C LYS A 769 0.88 -12.05 19.51
N GLN A 770 1.75 -12.02 20.52
CA GLN A 770 2.00 -13.18 21.36
C GLN A 770 0.76 -13.43 22.22
N ASN A 771 0.31 -14.69 22.29
CA ASN A 771 -0.70 -15.10 23.25
C ASN A 771 -0.17 -14.85 24.66
N GLN A 772 -0.65 -13.79 25.30
CA GLN A 772 -0.57 -13.63 26.75
C GLN A 772 -1.54 -14.65 27.35
N THR A 773 -1.03 -15.84 27.65
CA THR A 773 -1.71 -16.81 28.53
C THR A 773 -0.77 -17.21 29.64
#